data_AF-A0A950YP73-F1
#
_entry.id   AF-A0A950YP73-F1
#
_cell.length_a   1.000
_cell.length_b   1.000
_cell.length_c   1.000
_cell.angle_alpha   90.00
_cell.angle_beta   90.00
_cell.angle_gamma   90.00
#
_symmetry.space_group_name_H-M   'P 1'
#
loop_
_entity.id
_entity.type
_entity.pdbx_description
1 polymer ?
#
loop_
_entity_poly.entity_id
_entity_poly.type
_entity_poly.pdbx_seq_one_letter_code
_entity_poly.pdbx_strand_id
1 'polypeptide(L)'
;MSDERVHLDGESEWWLAELWSTPVGRRWLLKAGLGSAAATVATRGWGASAQARQPVRGAASAVRLQCALGAAKDLSDLVLVADGVRYPLVAHTTASRAALRAEGGLWGKVRLSALTHHVAGVRLPTHRGIVVSVYARRGGREVLVSQLWHCPADATLALAKVAHRLKGSLKSVAGSGQRLASLGVSPAQLSAPREAVQLGSIMDTYTTAEALVAFHPNVATVDKTALAATKSVLGQTPAVQTLGEYIQSMQRRGRDYATTVTVKDKDGSDSQIKLGDKMYTFSTIELNRDDPKFAEAHRSALLSGIRGIRDSAQLGAVIDKPLEQDKAASTKTWVQPQGVVPQPTPYSRQLAATAGLDIKVKNDGFLFGTRTQVTGSYQNGKVPLKLYNNFVRWLWVYVQYLGKDDENLSANPNATFPDTKHAKSLGMLPQVFTVLGVPVWDTNSIDVTLDFPQGAHTARLLYCGLGSDLFSGGWRQYFPADAYAKNIAPTDEVLFPSLMTGILTIGLNLFALVTDLDIAATWIAIRGYVAKNLPKGFIAFNDIVLAIGKGALPLTASESVAALTAAGGATYEDIASNGGSKANIWSILLALGSVIPKILFNPGLVREVAYEFVATLGTTIIGEVTAVRIVNALPFIGEAIAVISLVGDAVTLAEVCAESVICPWVIENEVSLTYGATVTIARDSRDATFPKTARSWRLEAKVDGALVLAPITGSVNGGGTLRSDPLVVEVVAPFGGKQIQWSVVFSDSAGNQVGTGVSALFANDDPNNLPSKVGFAITELPPTLTSKTVFKRVATTAYDRAAGGYTWSDRVAVPGTVATARHQEVISAAIATRLGVAGAVFKQADRYYVRGVPTAQNGKTIKLGAAPQEGYARRPFLLFDSFVEKADEGNHALLEPDSETAGYHVRKLTLDPGSGRLEWDPTVSYGQFLLPVSAAALHSSGRVVTVHTDSGRVGSLQPVAIPAAAGGPQTPQLAAYTAGPGTQIGLLSSPVALAVTNPGTVLILEAAGLQLSAFDLNGNPVPYFGKDPDRKYTLALTAGRTYLDLAVDGTNQIYLLSHAGDGSHPEDYYLDVYTETGDPLVTNSSGVNVPHIAVDYWRSIYAANYDPLTDLGTTKPHIDPTLGVTEPSLSRFDPTLPTTRLRPPRFTG
;
A
#
# COMPACT_ATOMS: atom_id res chain seq x y z
N MET A 1 59.71 49.55 7.40
CA MET A 1 60.64 48.42 7.63
C MET A 1 59.80 47.19 7.96
N SER A 2 60.26 46.00 7.55
CA SER A 2 59.60 44.68 7.68
C SER A 2 58.12 44.61 7.26
N ASP A 3 57.90 44.32 5.96
CA ASP A 3 56.58 44.00 5.36
C ASP A 3 56.38 42.47 5.40
N GLU A 4 55.88 41.94 6.52
CA GLU A 4 55.65 40.50 6.70
C GLU A 4 54.16 40.18 6.56
N ARG A 5 53.81 39.42 5.51
CA ARG A 5 52.43 39.08 5.17
C ARG A 5 52.08 37.71 5.72
N VAL A 6 51.08 37.64 6.59
CA VAL A 6 50.48 36.37 7.04
C VAL A 6 49.53 35.87 5.96
N HIS A 7 49.83 34.71 5.38
CA HIS A 7 48.90 33.99 4.51
C HIS A 7 47.87 33.21 5.35
N LEU A 8 46.59 33.33 5.00
CA LEU A 8 45.57 32.31 5.28
C LEU A 8 45.42 31.42 4.03
N ASP A 9 45.04 30.16 4.22
CA ASP A 9 44.80 29.23 3.12
C ASP A 9 43.46 29.45 2.40
N GLY A 10 43.37 28.93 1.18
CA GLY A 10 42.18 29.07 0.33
C GLY A 10 40.96 28.26 0.80
N GLU A 11 41.16 27.25 1.64
CA GLU A 11 40.05 26.48 2.24
C GLU A 11 39.33 27.31 3.29
N SER A 12 40.05 28.06 4.12
CA SER A 12 39.48 28.92 5.17
C SER A 12 38.58 30.03 4.60
N GLU A 13 38.96 30.64 3.46
CA GLU A 13 38.12 31.62 2.77
C GLU A 13 36.86 30.98 2.15
N TRP A 14 37.00 29.78 1.57
CA TRP A 14 35.87 29.04 1.01
C TRP A 14 34.87 28.63 2.09
N TRP A 15 35.33 28.03 3.19
CA TRP A 15 34.47 27.67 4.33
C TRP A 15 33.73 28.86 4.93
N LEU A 16 34.40 30.02 5.08
CA LEU A 16 33.73 31.24 5.55
C LEU A 16 32.68 31.76 4.55
N ALA A 17 32.92 31.65 3.25
CA ALA A 17 31.94 32.01 2.23
C ALA A 17 30.74 31.03 2.20
N GLU A 18 31.00 29.74 2.33
CA GLU A 18 29.99 28.66 2.45
C GLU A 18 29.10 28.91 3.67
N LEU A 19 29.71 29.17 4.83
CA LEU A 19 29.03 29.54 6.07
C LEU A 19 28.23 30.86 5.93
N TRP A 20 28.78 31.88 5.28
CA TRP A 20 28.03 33.12 4.97
C TRP A 20 26.95 32.94 3.90
N SER A 21 26.90 31.83 3.16
CA SER A 21 25.87 31.53 2.17
C SER A 21 24.62 30.90 2.80
N THR A 22 24.80 30.06 3.82
CA THR A 22 23.71 29.34 4.51
C THR A 22 23.14 30.14 5.70
N PRO A 23 21.85 29.95 6.08
CA PRO A 23 21.28 30.55 7.29
C PRO A 23 22.02 30.15 8.57
N VAL A 24 22.56 28.93 8.61
CA VAL A 24 23.24 28.35 9.79
C VAL A 24 24.63 28.97 10.00
N GLY A 25 25.48 29.02 8.97
CA GLY A 25 26.84 29.54 9.13
C GLY A 25 26.87 31.03 9.49
N ARG A 26 25.92 31.82 8.96
CA ARG A 26 25.64 33.20 9.38
C ARG A 26 25.37 33.31 10.88
N ARG A 27 24.58 32.39 11.43
CA ARG A 27 24.22 32.36 12.86
C ARG A 27 25.38 31.89 13.74
N TRP A 28 26.23 30.98 13.24
CA TRP A 28 27.47 30.56 13.90
C TRP A 28 28.48 31.70 14.03
N LEU A 29 28.73 32.44 12.95
CA LEU A 29 29.62 33.61 12.92
C LEU A 29 29.14 34.76 13.84
N LEU A 30 27.82 34.92 13.99
CA LEU A 30 27.23 35.87 14.94
C LEU A 30 27.31 35.39 16.40
N LYS A 31 27.14 34.08 16.67
CA LYS A 31 27.27 33.52 18.03
C LYS A 31 28.72 33.46 18.54
N ALA A 32 29.71 33.25 17.65
CA ALA A 32 31.12 33.15 18.01
C ALA A 32 31.82 34.49 18.33
N GLY A 33 31.10 35.63 18.31
CA GLY A 33 31.67 36.96 18.56
C GLY A 33 32.58 37.51 17.45
N LEU A 34 32.81 36.75 16.37
CA LEU A 34 33.78 37.08 15.32
C LEU A 34 33.39 38.23 14.39
N GLY A 35 32.15 38.74 14.50
CA GLY A 35 31.59 39.75 13.59
C GLY A 35 32.33 41.09 13.55
N SER A 36 33.04 41.48 14.62
CA SER A 36 33.87 42.69 14.65
C SER A 36 35.34 42.43 14.29
N ALA A 37 35.87 41.24 14.58
CA ALA A 37 37.25 40.86 14.26
C ALA A 37 37.44 40.57 12.76
N ALA A 38 36.55 39.78 12.15
CA ALA A 38 36.70 39.31 10.77
C ALA A 38 36.60 40.43 9.71
N ALA A 39 35.84 41.49 9.98
CA ALA A 39 35.67 42.62 9.06
C ALA A 39 36.97 43.42 8.82
N THR A 40 37.93 43.35 9.75
CA THR A 40 39.15 44.18 9.70
C THR A 40 40.28 43.54 8.89
N VAL A 41 40.28 42.21 8.74
CA VAL A 41 41.38 41.45 8.11
C VAL A 41 41.25 41.38 6.58
N ALA A 42 40.03 41.34 6.04
CA ALA A 42 39.74 40.99 4.64
C ALA A 42 40.03 42.09 3.58
N THR A 43 40.81 43.14 3.87
CA THR A 43 40.86 44.36 3.02
C THR A 43 42.24 44.75 2.45
N ARG A 44 43.29 43.92 2.58
CA ARG A 44 44.64 44.26 2.07
C ARG A 44 45.31 43.15 1.26
N GLY A 45 45.18 43.24 -0.06
CA GLY A 45 46.07 42.58 -1.04
C GLY A 45 45.35 41.83 -2.16
N TRP A 46 45.33 42.40 -3.37
CA TRP A 46 44.96 41.66 -4.59
C TRP A 46 46.13 41.62 -5.57
N GLY A 47 46.51 40.41 -5.97
CA GLY A 47 47.40 40.08 -7.09
C GLY A 47 46.94 38.75 -7.70
N ALA A 48 47.07 38.59 -9.02
CA ALA A 48 46.63 37.39 -9.77
C ALA A 48 47.50 36.15 -9.42
N SER A 49 47.15 34.87 -9.64
CA SER A 49 46.01 34.17 -10.29
C SER A 49 45.97 32.69 -9.77
N ALA A 50 45.07 31.76 -10.13
CA ALA A 50 44.10 31.69 -11.23
C ALA A 50 42.88 30.75 -10.94
N GLN A 51 41.84 30.90 -11.76
CA GLN A 51 40.86 29.89 -12.20
C GLN A 51 40.43 28.73 -11.27
N ALA A 52 39.67 29.08 -10.23
CA ALA A 52 38.42 28.39 -9.91
C ALA A 52 37.27 29.42 -9.94
N ARG A 53 36.01 29.00 -10.17
CA ARG A 53 34.87 29.94 -10.35
C ARG A 53 34.61 30.75 -9.08
N GLN A 54 35.11 31.99 -9.04
CA GLN A 54 34.84 32.92 -7.95
C GLN A 54 33.35 33.23 -7.82
N PRO A 55 32.79 33.31 -6.60
CA PRO A 55 31.53 34.01 -6.39
C PRO A 55 31.73 35.47 -6.81
N VAL A 56 30.75 36.01 -7.55
CA VAL A 56 30.81 37.37 -8.11
C VAL A 56 31.14 38.38 -6.99
N ARG A 57 32.18 39.20 -7.17
CA ARG A 57 32.40 40.40 -6.34
C ARG A 57 31.16 41.29 -6.48
N GLY A 58 30.23 41.15 -5.54
CA GLY A 58 28.93 41.82 -5.62
C GLY A 58 29.12 43.33 -5.64
N ALA A 59 28.52 44.00 -6.62
CA ALA A 59 28.65 45.43 -6.78
C ALA A 59 28.30 46.17 -5.47
N ALA A 60 29.17 47.07 -5.05
CA ALA A 60 28.87 48.01 -3.97
C ALA A 60 28.32 49.30 -4.58
N SER A 61 27.21 49.80 -4.06
CA SER A 61 26.63 51.07 -4.48
C SER A 61 27.03 52.19 -3.51
N ALA A 62 27.27 53.38 -4.03
CA ALA A 62 27.50 54.57 -3.23
C ALA A 62 26.16 55.13 -2.74
N VAL A 63 25.84 54.90 -1.47
CA VAL A 63 24.59 55.31 -0.83
C VAL A 63 24.80 56.62 -0.05
N ARG A 64 23.76 57.46 0.00
CA ARG A 64 23.68 58.60 0.93
C ARG A 64 22.71 58.25 2.05
N LEU A 65 23.16 58.37 3.29
CA LEU A 65 22.35 58.13 4.49
C LEU A 65 22.10 59.45 5.22
N GLN A 66 20.89 59.59 5.76
CA GLN A 66 20.48 60.72 6.61
C GLN A 66 20.33 60.22 8.04
N CYS A 67 20.61 61.05 9.03
CA CYS A 67 20.48 60.69 10.45
C CYS A 67 19.57 61.70 11.16
N ALA A 68 18.46 61.23 11.73
CA ALA A 68 17.51 62.01 12.51
C ALA A 68 17.72 61.77 14.01
N LEU A 69 18.92 62.13 14.51
CA LEU A 69 19.35 61.86 15.89
C LEU A 69 18.63 62.72 16.96
N GLY A 70 17.75 63.63 16.53
CA GLY A 70 16.96 64.50 17.41
C GLY A 70 17.82 65.43 18.29
N ALA A 71 17.30 65.75 19.48
CA ALA A 71 17.97 66.55 20.49
C ALA A 71 18.76 65.67 21.48
N ALA A 72 19.56 64.74 20.95
CA ALA A 72 20.47 63.94 21.77
C ALA A 72 21.55 64.86 22.37
N LYS A 73 21.57 64.96 23.70
CA LYS A 73 22.50 65.86 24.41
C LYS A 73 23.92 65.31 24.45
N ASP A 74 24.88 66.22 24.55
CA ASP A 74 26.27 65.93 24.96
C ASP A 74 26.95 64.83 24.11
N LEU A 75 26.74 64.87 22.79
CA LEU A 75 27.39 64.00 21.81
C LEU A 75 28.48 64.76 21.04
N SER A 76 29.68 64.18 20.97
CA SER A 76 30.75 64.58 20.05
C SER A 76 31.20 63.40 19.17
N ASP A 77 32.12 63.63 18.24
CA ASP A 77 32.80 62.60 17.45
C ASP A 77 31.85 61.62 16.73
N LEU A 78 30.77 62.16 16.14
CA LEU A 78 29.76 61.38 15.42
C LEU A 78 30.34 60.70 14.17
N VAL A 79 30.37 59.37 14.20
CA VAL A 79 30.93 58.51 13.14
C VAL A 79 29.94 57.42 12.78
N LEU A 80 29.70 57.25 11.49
CA LEU A 80 28.96 56.11 10.95
C LEU A 80 29.94 54.97 10.62
N VAL A 81 29.66 53.78 11.12
CA VAL A 81 30.36 52.53 10.81
C VAL A 81 29.51 51.71 9.85
N ALA A 82 30.07 51.39 8.69
CA ALA A 82 29.47 50.49 7.71
C ALA A 82 30.56 49.65 7.04
N ASP A 83 30.37 48.33 6.97
CA ASP A 83 31.31 47.39 6.33
C ASP A 83 32.76 47.54 6.84
N GLY A 84 32.92 47.73 8.16
CA GLY A 84 34.21 47.99 8.82
C GLY A 84 34.77 49.41 8.65
N VAL A 85 34.23 50.22 7.75
CA VAL A 85 34.73 51.58 7.45
C VAL A 85 34.04 52.62 8.33
N ARG A 86 34.84 53.51 8.92
CA ARG A 86 34.40 54.69 9.70
C ARG A 86 34.27 55.92 8.80
N TYR A 87 33.08 56.49 8.73
CA TYR A 87 32.76 57.71 7.96
C TYR A 87 32.34 58.84 8.91
N PRO A 88 32.94 60.05 8.82
CA PRO A 88 32.52 61.18 9.65
C PRO A 88 31.10 61.64 9.26
N LEU A 89 30.25 61.90 10.25
CA LEU A 89 28.90 62.44 10.01
C LEU A 89 28.94 63.97 9.94
N VAL A 90 28.40 64.52 8.86
CA VAL A 90 28.39 65.97 8.61
C VAL A 90 27.03 66.55 9.02
N ALA A 91 27.03 67.57 9.87
CA ALA A 91 25.81 68.26 10.29
C ALA A 91 25.09 68.93 9.10
N HIS A 92 23.76 68.94 9.12
CA HIS A 92 22.96 69.55 8.05
C HIS A 92 22.89 71.08 8.16
N THR A 93 23.53 71.76 7.19
CA THR A 93 23.42 73.21 6.98
C THR A 93 22.14 73.59 6.25
N THR A 94 21.80 74.88 6.20
CA THR A 94 20.69 75.39 5.37
C THR A 94 20.86 74.99 3.90
N ALA A 95 22.10 75.04 3.39
CA ALA A 95 22.43 74.66 2.01
C ALA A 95 22.22 73.16 1.74
N SER A 96 22.68 72.25 2.61
CA SER A 96 22.48 70.81 2.37
C SER A 96 21.02 70.38 2.54
N ARG A 97 20.24 71.07 3.39
CA ARG A 97 18.77 70.91 3.44
C ARG A 97 18.08 71.43 2.18
N ALA A 98 18.52 72.57 1.64
CA ALA A 98 17.99 73.09 0.38
C ALA A 98 18.28 72.13 -0.80
N ALA A 99 19.50 71.58 -0.86
CA ALA A 99 19.87 70.57 -1.85
C ALA A 99 18.99 69.30 -1.74
N LEU A 100 18.78 68.77 -0.52
CA LEU A 100 17.84 67.65 -0.32
C LEU A 100 16.42 67.99 -0.79
N ARG A 101 15.91 69.19 -0.48
CA ARG A 101 14.57 69.61 -0.96
C ARG A 101 14.47 69.62 -2.48
N ALA A 102 15.53 70.05 -3.18
CA ALA A 102 15.59 70.07 -4.64
C ALA A 102 15.60 68.68 -5.29
N GLU A 103 16.04 67.63 -4.58
CA GLU A 103 15.98 66.23 -5.06
C GLU A 103 14.55 65.65 -5.08
N GLY A 104 13.59 66.28 -4.42
CA GLY A 104 12.18 65.91 -4.46
C GLY A 104 11.83 64.56 -3.81
N GLY A 105 10.63 64.06 -4.14
CA GLY A 105 10.05 62.88 -3.50
C GLY A 105 9.84 63.10 -1.99
N LEU A 106 10.32 62.16 -1.17
CA LEU A 106 10.23 62.23 0.29
C LEU A 106 10.83 63.53 0.85
N TRP A 107 11.93 64.02 0.28
CA TRP A 107 12.65 65.21 0.79
C TRP A 107 11.87 66.51 0.65
N GLY A 108 10.90 66.57 -0.28
CA GLY A 108 9.94 67.67 -0.36
C GLY A 108 8.83 67.61 0.69
N LYS A 109 8.60 66.43 1.29
CA LYS A 109 7.48 66.13 2.20
C LYS A 109 7.91 66.08 3.67
N VAL A 110 9.11 65.59 3.97
CA VAL A 110 9.61 65.54 5.36
C VAL A 110 9.90 66.93 5.93
N ARG A 111 9.73 67.05 7.26
CA ARG A 111 10.23 68.18 8.03
C ARG A 111 11.76 68.11 8.07
N LEU A 112 12.42 68.64 7.05
CA LEU A 112 13.88 68.56 6.90
C LEU A 112 14.69 69.06 8.12
N SER A 113 14.12 69.88 9.02
CA SER A 113 14.76 70.24 10.29
C SER A 113 14.93 69.06 11.27
N ALA A 114 14.21 67.95 11.08
CA ALA A 114 14.38 66.71 11.85
C ALA A 114 15.64 65.90 11.47
N LEU A 115 16.15 66.06 10.25
CA LEU A 115 17.42 65.45 9.84
C LEU A 115 18.57 66.25 10.46
N THR A 116 19.40 65.63 11.29
CA THR A 116 20.48 66.35 12.01
C THR A 116 21.81 66.26 11.28
N HIS A 117 22.17 65.08 10.78
CA HIS A 117 23.43 64.79 10.11
C HIS A 117 23.21 63.96 8.85
N HIS A 118 24.23 63.91 7.99
CA HIS A 118 24.26 63.07 6.79
C HIS A 118 25.66 62.56 6.49
N VAL A 119 25.71 61.52 5.66
CA VAL A 119 26.94 61.03 5.02
C VAL A 119 26.63 60.63 3.59
N ALA A 120 27.53 60.95 2.66
CA ALA A 120 27.42 60.61 1.25
C ALA A 120 28.56 59.67 0.84
N GLY A 121 28.33 58.82 -0.17
CA GLY A 121 29.36 57.93 -0.71
C GLY A 121 29.64 56.68 0.13
N VAL A 122 28.76 56.33 1.08
CA VAL A 122 28.89 55.09 1.87
C VAL A 122 28.76 53.91 0.93
N ARG A 123 29.80 53.09 0.79
CA ARG A 123 29.77 51.90 -0.07
C ARG A 123 29.03 50.79 0.65
N LEU A 124 27.87 50.39 0.12
CA LEU A 124 27.02 49.33 0.69
C LEU A 124 26.73 48.25 -0.37
N PRO A 125 26.68 46.95 0.00
CA PRO A 125 26.47 45.85 -0.93
C PRO A 125 25.06 45.86 -1.53
N THR A 126 24.92 45.62 -2.84
CA THR A 126 23.60 45.58 -3.51
C THR A 126 22.91 44.22 -3.47
N HIS A 127 23.58 43.18 -2.97
CA HIS A 127 23.12 41.79 -3.03
C HIS A 127 22.67 41.23 -1.68
N ARG A 128 23.02 41.88 -0.57
CA ARG A 128 22.72 41.43 0.80
C ARG A 128 22.40 42.62 1.71
N GLY A 129 21.70 42.36 2.80
CA GLY A 129 21.57 43.30 3.91
C GLY A 129 22.86 43.45 4.72
N ILE A 130 23.04 44.59 5.36
CA ILE A 130 24.14 44.86 6.29
C ILE A 130 23.70 45.82 7.39
N VAL A 131 24.21 45.69 8.61
CA VAL A 131 23.98 46.67 9.67
C VAL A 131 24.90 47.88 9.49
N VAL A 132 24.31 49.06 9.64
CA VAL A 132 25.01 50.35 9.70
C VAL A 132 24.74 50.95 11.08
N SER A 133 25.79 51.39 11.76
CA SER A 133 25.76 51.89 13.14
C SER A 133 26.32 53.31 13.22
N VAL A 134 25.71 54.16 14.03
CA VAL A 134 26.25 55.49 14.37
C VAL A 134 26.78 55.46 15.79
N TYR A 135 28.05 55.77 15.95
CA TYR A 135 28.75 55.93 17.22
C TYR A 135 29.03 57.41 17.49
N ALA A 136 29.16 57.76 18.76
CA ALA A 136 29.57 59.07 19.24
C ALA A 136 30.39 58.92 20.53
N ARG A 137 30.94 60.03 21.03
CA ARG A 137 31.40 60.13 22.42
C ARG A 137 30.42 60.88 23.29
N ARG A 138 30.21 60.38 24.51
CA ARG A 138 29.49 61.04 25.60
C ARG A 138 30.24 60.78 26.91
N GLY A 139 30.59 61.84 27.65
CA GLY A 139 31.32 61.71 28.93
C GLY A 139 32.60 60.87 28.83
N GLY A 140 33.35 61.00 27.73
CA GLY A 140 34.58 60.24 27.44
C GLY A 140 34.39 58.81 26.93
N ARG A 141 33.18 58.23 27.01
CA ARG A 141 32.88 56.86 26.54
C ARG A 141 32.38 56.86 25.10
N GLU A 142 32.68 55.81 24.34
CA GLU A 142 32.06 55.57 23.03
C GLU A 142 30.68 54.94 23.24
N VAL A 143 29.67 55.55 22.61
CA VAL A 143 28.25 55.20 22.77
C VAL A 143 27.61 54.96 21.41
N LEU A 144 26.65 54.04 21.36
CA LEU A 144 25.91 53.72 20.15
C LEU A 144 24.63 54.57 20.12
N VAL A 145 24.47 55.37 19.05
CA VAL A 145 23.44 56.42 18.95
C VAL A 145 22.32 56.04 17.99
N SER A 146 22.60 55.32 16.91
CA SER A 146 21.56 54.83 16.01
C SER A 146 22.01 53.62 15.22
N GLN A 147 21.08 52.76 14.84
CA GLN A 147 21.33 51.66 13.93
C GLN A 147 20.28 51.59 12.82
N LEU A 148 20.69 50.97 11.71
CA LEU A 148 19.85 50.68 10.57
C LEU A 148 20.33 49.36 9.95
N TRP A 149 19.43 48.39 9.83
CA TRP A 149 19.66 47.28 8.92
C TRP A 149 19.43 47.79 7.49
N HIS A 150 20.52 48.06 6.77
CA HIS A 150 20.44 48.50 5.38
C HIS A 150 19.91 47.37 4.51
N CYS A 151 18.90 47.69 3.70
CA CYS A 151 18.34 46.81 2.68
C CYS A 151 18.62 47.45 1.31
N PRO A 152 19.10 46.67 0.31
CA PRO A 152 19.28 47.15 -1.05
C PRO A 152 18.06 47.87 -1.62
N ALA A 153 18.34 48.97 -2.34
CA ALA A 153 17.33 49.89 -2.84
C ALA A 153 16.37 49.25 -3.86
N ASP A 154 16.84 48.27 -4.63
CA ASP A 154 16.05 47.51 -5.60
C ASP A 154 15.02 46.61 -4.93
N ALA A 155 15.39 45.89 -3.86
CA ALA A 155 14.49 45.04 -3.10
C ALA A 155 13.41 45.86 -2.36
N THR A 156 13.82 46.97 -1.73
CA THR A 156 12.88 47.92 -1.09
C THR A 156 11.91 48.51 -2.12
N LEU A 157 12.40 48.90 -3.32
CA LEU A 157 11.56 49.43 -4.40
C LEU A 157 10.60 48.37 -4.97
N ALA A 158 11.04 47.12 -5.10
CA ALA A 158 10.21 46.02 -5.58
C ALA A 158 9.05 45.76 -4.62
N LEU A 159 9.33 45.65 -3.31
CA LEU A 159 8.30 45.47 -2.29
C LEU A 159 7.33 46.67 -2.23
N ALA A 160 7.84 47.90 -2.34
CA ALA A 160 7.01 49.10 -2.35
C ALA A 160 6.08 49.18 -3.59
N LYS A 161 6.57 48.77 -4.77
CA LYS A 161 5.74 48.66 -5.99
C LYS A 161 4.65 47.59 -5.82
N VAL A 162 4.96 46.46 -5.18
CA VAL A 162 3.99 45.39 -4.89
C VAL A 162 2.92 45.89 -3.90
N ALA A 163 3.33 46.51 -2.78
CA ALA A 163 2.42 47.05 -1.78
C ALA A 163 1.46 48.10 -2.37
N HIS A 164 1.99 49.07 -3.14
CA HIS A 164 1.18 50.10 -3.78
C HIS A 164 0.17 49.52 -4.78
N ARG A 165 0.58 48.55 -5.60
CA ARG A 165 -0.29 47.86 -6.57
C ARG A 165 -1.39 47.02 -5.90
N LEU A 166 -1.09 46.33 -4.80
CA LEU A 166 -2.04 45.42 -4.14
C LEU A 166 -2.97 46.13 -3.14
N LYS A 167 -2.52 47.22 -2.51
CA LYS A 167 -3.24 47.89 -1.40
C LYS A 167 -3.57 49.36 -1.67
N GLY A 168 -3.35 49.84 -2.89
CA GLY A 168 -3.52 51.25 -3.29
C GLY A 168 -2.62 52.24 -2.52
N SER A 169 -1.73 51.76 -1.66
CA SER A 169 -1.09 52.56 -0.62
C SER A 169 0.27 51.98 -0.22
N LEU A 170 1.14 52.84 0.31
CA LEU A 170 2.47 52.44 0.79
C LEU A 170 2.48 52.14 2.30
N LYS A 171 1.33 52.18 2.98
CA LYS A 171 1.22 52.11 4.45
C LYS A 171 1.98 50.93 5.06
N SER A 172 1.92 49.73 4.47
CA SER A 172 2.60 48.56 5.02
C SER A 172 4.13 48.62 4.95
N VAL A 173 4.69 49.30 3.95
CA VAL A 173 6.15 49.42 3.74
C VAL A 173 6.74 50.73 4.27
N ALA A 174 5.90 51.64 4.76
CA ALA A 174 6.29 52.97 5.22
C ALA A 174 6.74 53.03 6.70
N GLY A 175 6.80 51.88 7.39
CA GLY A 175 6.97 51.85 8.85
C GLY A 175 5.79 52.49 9.60
N SER A 176 6.00 52.77 10.89
CA SER A 176 4.93 53.21 11.78
C SER A 176 4.45 54.64 11.53
N GLY A 177 3.20 54.92 11.93
CA GLY A 177 2.65 56.27 11.91
C GLY A 177 3.44 57.22 12.82
N GLN A 178 3.95 56.72 13.94
CA GLN A 178 4.72 57.48 14.93
C GLN A 178 6.12 57.84 14.41
N ARG A 179 6.79 56.90 13.72
CA ARG A 179 8.07 57.17 13.02
C ARG A 179 7.88 58.26 11.98
N LEU A 180 6.86 58.14 11.12
CA LEU A 180 6.56 59.13 10.09
C LEU A 180 6.21 60.50 10.71
N ALA A 181 5.41 60.53 11.78
CA ALA A 181 5.06 61.75 12.49
C ALA A 181 6.30 62.44 13.09
N SER A 182 7.30 61.68 13.58
CA SER A 182 8.57 62.24 14.07
C SER A 182 9.39 62.92 12.97
N LEU A 183 9.21 62.50 11.71
CA LEU A 183 9.78 63.11 10.50
C LEU A 183 8.86 64.17 9.88
N GLY A 184 7.70 64.46 10.48
CA GLY A 184 6.70 65.42 10.00
C GLY A 184 5.90 64.98 8.78
N VAL A 185 5.75 63.67 8.56
CA VAL A 185 5.01 63.08 7.43
C VAL A 185 3.91 62.17 7.96
N SER A 186 2.82 62.04 7.23
CA SER A 186 1.77 61.04 7.47
C SER A 186 1.81 59.92 6.41
N PRO A 187 1.35 58.69 6.70
CA PRO A 187 1.31 57.60 5.71
C PRO A 187 0.57 57.96 4.41
N ALA A 188 -0.44 58.83 4.48
CA ALA A 188 -1.22 59.28 3.33
C ALA A 188 -0.46 60.22 2.38
N GLN A 189 0.59 60.89 2.86
CA GLN A 189 1.44 61.75 2.03
C GLN A 189 2.45 60.95 1.19
N LEU A 190 2.64 59.65 1.46
CA LEU A 190 3.55 58.80 0.68
C LEU A 190 2.82 58.23 -0.54
N SER A 191 3.19 58.74 -1.72
CA SER A 191 2.45 58.54 -2.98
C SER A 191 3.28 57.83 -4.05
N ALA A 192 4.60 57.70 -3.91
CA ALA A 192 5.46 57.06 -4.90
C ALA A 192 6.38 55.99 -4.26
N PRO A 193 6.51 54.77 -4.85
CA PRO A 193 7.37 53.71 -4.29
C PRO A 193 8.84 54.06 -4.03
N ARG A 194 9.40 55.07 -4.72
CA ARG A 194 10.75 55.60 -4.44
C ARG A 194 10.87 56.28 -3.07
N GLU A 195 9.76 56.79 -2.53
CA GLU A 195 9.74 57.47 -1.23
C GLU A 195 9.97 56.48 -0.08
N ALA A 196 9.55 55.21 -0.24
CA ALA A 196 9.89 54.13 0.71
C ALA A 196 11.40 53.82 0.72
N VAL A 197 12.08 53.93 -0.44
CA VAL A 197 13.55 53.77 -0.55
C VAL A 197 14.26 54.94 0.14
N GLN A 198 13.81 56.18 -0.09
CA GLN A 198 14.33 57.37 0.61
C GLN A 198 14.11 57.27 2.13
N LEU A 199 12.96 56.74 2.58
CA LEU A 199 12.66 56.54 4.00
C LEU A 199 13.52 55.44 4.63
N GLY A 200 13.90 54.43 3.84
CA GLY A 200 14.85 53.39 4.22
C GLY A 200 16.30 53.84 4.34
N SER A 201 16.65 55.06 3.89
CA SER A 201 17.98 55.66 4.06
C SER A 201 18.09 56.64 5.23
N ILE A 202 17.01 56.83 5.99
CA ILE A 202 16.99 57.62 7.23
C ILE A 202 17.27 56.69 8.42
N MET A 203 18.32 56.99 9.17
CA MET A 203 18.64 56.39 10.46
C MET A 203 18.00 57.21 11.58
N ASP A 204 17.13 56.58 12.36
CA ASP A 204 16.41 57.20 13.47
C ASP A 204 16.22 56.19 14.62
N THR A 205 15.54 56.58 15.70
CA THR A 205 15.38 55.70 16.87
C THR A 205 14.41 54.54 16.63
N TYR A 206 13.53 54.63 15.64
CA TYR A 206 12.67 53.53 15.24
C TYR A 206 13.42 52.54 14.36
N THR A 207 14.28 52.98 13.44
CA THR A 207 15.16 52.06 12.70
C THR A 207 16.18 51.39 13.61
N THR A 208 16.59 52.06 14.70
CA THR A 208 17.38 51.43 15.77
C THR A 208 16.59 50.30 16.44
N ALA A 209 15.32 50.52 16.80
CA ALA A 209 14.48 49.48 17.38
C ALA A 209 14.21 48.31 16.41
N GLU A 210 13.96 48.60 15.13
CA GLU A 210 13.89 47.59 14.07
C GLU A 210 15.20 46.79 13.98
N ALA A 211 16.36 47.45 14.02
CA ALA A 211 17.67 46.80 13.95
C ALA A 211 17.95 45.92 15.18
N LEU A 212 17.65 46.40 16.40
CA LEU A 212 17.79 45.64 17.65
C LEU A 212 16.98 44.35 17.61
N VAL A 213 15.73 44.39 17.14
CA VAL A 213 14.90 43.19 16.96
C VAL A 213 15.34 42.34 15.78
N ALA A 214 15.88 42.94 14.71
CA ALA A 214 16.40 42.19 13.56
C ALA A 214 17.70 41.42 13.84
N PHE A 215 18.43 41.71 14.93
CA PHE A 215 19.52 40.83 15.40
C PHE A 215 19.01 39.50 15.97
N HIS A 216 17.71 39.39 16.28
CA HIS A 216 17.12 38.16 16.74
C HIS A 216 17.19 37.05 15.68
N PRO A 217 17.74 35.85 15.94
CA PRO A 217 17.95 34.88 14.87
C PRO A 217 16.69 34.37 14.15
N ASN A 218 15.53 34.31 14.80
CA ASN A 218 14.24 33.95 14.16
C ASN A 218 13.61 35.13 13.36
N VAL A 219 14.35 36.22 13.16
CA VAL A 219 13.97 37.46 12.47
C VAL A 219 15.07 37.89 11.49
N ALA A 220 16.33 37.67 11.88
CA ALA A 220 17.55 38.02 11.17
C ALA A 220 17.60 37.37 9.79
N THR A 221 17.78 38.22 8.78
CA THR A 221 18.06 37.77 7.42
C THR A 221 18.93 38.79 6.69
N VAL A 222 19.83 38.29 5.85
CA VAL A 222 20.65 39.11 4.95
C VAL A 222 20.24 38.93 3.49
N ASP A 223 19.28 38.05 3.18
CA ASP A 223 18.66 38.07 1.86
C ASP A 223 17.92 39.40 1.67
N LYS A 224 18.15 40.07 0.54
CA LYS A 224 17.62 41.41 0.31
C LYS A 224 16.10 41.44 0.22
N THR A 225 15.46 40.38 -0.23
CA THR A 225 13.99 40.30 -0.43
C THR A 225 13.29 40.00 0.88
N ALA A 226 13.74 38.96 1.59
CA ALA A 226 13.27 38.61 2.92
C ALA A 226 13.49 39.77 3.90
N LEU A 227 14.65 40.44 3.87
CA LEU A 227 14.94 41.60 4.71
C LEU A 227 13.98 42.78 4.46
N ALA A 228 13.63 43.06 3.20
CA ALA A 228 12.66 44.11 2.89
C ALA A 228 11.30 43.80 3.54
N ALA A 229 10.86 42.54 3.49
CA ALA A 229 9.64 42.07 4.13
C ALA A 229 9.76 42.09 5.68
N THR A 230 10.85 41.59 6.24
CA THR A 230 11.13 41.62 7.70
C THR A 230 11.06 43.04 8.24
N LYS A 231 11.73 44.02 7.62
CA LYS A 231 11.66 45.43 8.03
C LYS A 231 10.24 45.99 7.92
N SER A 232 9.51 45.64 6.86
CA SER A 232 8.11 46.01 6.69
C SER A 232 7.22 45.45 7.81
N VAL A 233 7.45 44.22 8.27
CA VAL A 233 6.74 43.63 9.43
C VAL A 233 7.14 44.34 10.72
N LEU A 234 8.45 44.39 11.05
CA LEU A 234 8.95 44.97 12.30
C LEU A 234 8.52 46.43 12.49
N GLY A 235 8.59 47.24 11.42
CA GLY A 235 8.16 48.65 11.47
C GLY A 235 6.66 48.84 11.72
N GLN A 236 5.82 47.83 11.46
CA GLN A 236 4.38 47.85 11.80
C GLN A 236 4.08 47.28 13.18
N THR A 237 4.98 46.49 13.79
CA THR A 237 4.77 45.85 15.10
C THR A 237 4.74 46.89 16.23
N PRO A 238 3.61 47.06 16.96
CA PRO A 238 3.47 48.14 17.95
C PRO A 238 4.54 48.13 19.04
N ALA A 239 4.93 46.96 19.55
CA ALA A 239 5.96 46.86 20.60
C ALA A 239 7.36 47.35 20.13
N VAL A 240 7.70 47.16 18.85
CA VAL A 240 8.94 47.70 18.25
C VAL A 240 8.90 49.22 18.17
N GLN A 241 7.70 49.78 17.95
CA GLN A 241 7.49 51.24 17.93
C GLN A 241 7.66 51.84 19.33
N THR A 242 7.09 51.19 20.36
CA THR A 242 7.27 51.56 21.78
C THR A 242 8.76 51.56 22.18
N LEU A 243 9.53 50.58 21.72
CA LEU A 243 10.99 50.56 21.93
C LEU A 243 11.68 51.76 21.27
N GLY A 244 11.31 52.10 20.03
CA GLY A 244 11.87 53.25 19.31
C GLY A 244 11.56 54.61 19.95
N GLU A 245 10.37 54.74 20.57
CA GLU A 245 9.97 55.88 21.38
C GLU A 245 10.75 55.95 22.71
N TYR A 246 10.97 54.79 23.35
CA TYR A 246 11.73 54.73 24.60
C TYR A 246 13.21 55.12 24.38
N ILE A 247 13.85 54.60 23.33
CA ILE A 247 15.21 54.98 22.93
C ILE A 247 15.31 56.49 22.69
N GLN A 248 14.32 57.09 22.02
CA GLN A 248 14.26 58.54 21.82
C GLN A 248 14.15 59.33 23.12
N SER A 249 13.37 58.83 24.08
CA SER A 249 13.23 59.41 25.42
C SER A 249 14.54 59.35 26.21
N MET A 250 15.25 58.22 26.16
CA MET A 250 16.58 58.06 26.78
C MET A 250 17.58 59.07 26.24
N GLN A 251 17.72 59.17 24.91
CA GLN A 251 18.70 60.05 24.26
C GLN A 251 18.46 61.54 24.53
N ARG A 252 17.20 61.99 24.58
CA ARG A 252 16.84 63.37 24.98
C ARG A 252 17.20 63.69 26.43
N ARG A 253 17.25 62.68 27.30
CA ARG A 253 17.63 62.77 28.71
C ARG A 253 19.13 62.60 28.95
N GLY A 254 19.95 62.49 27.89
CA GLY A 254 21.38 62.24 27.99
C GLY A 254 21.75 60.82 28.41
N ARG A 255 20.80 59.87 28.36
CA ARG A 255 21.06 58.44 28.62
C ARG A 255 21.32 57.69 27.31
N ASP A 256 22.23 56.74 27.37
CA ASP A 256 22.54 55.84 26.26
C ASP A 256 21.70 54.56 26.38
N TYR A 257 21.15 54.09 25.26
CA TYR A 257 20.49 52.78 25.21
C TYR A 257 21.51 51.63 25.06
N ALA A 258 22.73 51.96 24.60
CA ALA A 258 23.83 51.03 24.44
C ALA A 258 25.20 51.73 24.44
N THR A 259 26.20 51.10 25.04
CA THR A 259 27.59 51.58 25.18
C THR A 259 28.58 50.56 24.63
N THR A 260 29.72 51.03 24.11
CA THR A 260 30.84 50.14 23.75
C THR A 260 31.61 49.77 25.02
N VAL A 261 31.78 48.48 25.31
CA VAL A 261 32.60 47.98 26.45
C VAL A 261 33.61 46.94 25.98
N THR A 262 34.82 46.94 26.55
CA THR A 262 35.79 45.86 26.30
C THR A 262 35.25 44.55 26.86
N VAL A 263 35.32 43.48 26.06
CA VAL A 263 34.89 42.16 26.52
C VAL A 263 35.86 41.66 27.58
N LYS A 264 35.33 41.04 28.63
CA LYS A 264 36.09 40.56 29.78
C LYS A 264 36.00 39.05 29.89
N ASP A 265 37.13 38.40 30.17
CA ASP A 265 37.15 36.99 30.54
C ASP A 265 36.63 36.81 31.97
N LYS A 266 36.37 35.56 32.38
CA LYS A 266 35.73 35.23 33.67
C LYS A 266 36.52 35.72 34.90
N ASP A 267 37.82 36.00 34.73
CA ASP A 267 38.71 36.55 35.75
C ASP A 267 38.77 38.10 35.78
N GLY A 268 38.06 38.78 34.86
CA GLY A 268 38.05 40.24 34.72
C GLY A 268 39.17 40.82 33.85
N SER A 269 40.06 39.99 33.29
CA SER A 269 41.03 40.40 32.28
C SER A 269 40.34 40.76 30.95
N ASP A 270 40.97 41.58 30.11
CA ASP A 270 40.42 41.88 28.78
C ASP A 270 40.49 40.63 27.89
N SER A 271 39.35 40.18 27.34
CA SER A 271 39.31 39.08 26.39
C SER A 271 40.13 39.40 25.14
N GLN A 272 41.06 38.52 24.80
CA GLN A 272 41.93 38.67 23.64
C GLN A 272 41.69 37.60 22.59
N ILE A 273 41.61 38.00 21.33
CA ILE A 273 41.63 37.10 20.17
C ILE A 273 43.00 37.14 19.50
N LYS A 274 43.59 35.97 19.23
CA LYS A 274 44.83 35.84 18.46
C LYS A 274 44.50 35.89 16.96
N LEU A 275 45.04 36.85 16.23
CA LEU A 275 44.92 36.96 14.76
C LEU A 275 46.33 37.05 14.16
N GLY A 276 46.77 35.99 13.48
CA GLY A 276 48.19 35.77 13.20
C GLY A 276 48.96 35.72 14.52
N ASP A 277 50.17 36.30 14.59
CA ASP A 277 50.97 36.32 15.83
C ASP A 277 50.68 37.48 16.79
N LYS A 278 49.57 38.20 16.60
CA LYS A 278 49.18 39.33 17.45
C LYS A 278 47.91 39.05 18.22
N MET A 279 47.91 39.43 19.50
CA MET A 279 46.72 39.45 20.35
C MET A 279 46.00 40.78 20.18
N TYR A 280 44.68 40.73 20.05
CA TYR A 280 43.81 41.90 19.96
C TYR A 280 42.74 41.81 21.03
N THR A 281 42.60 42.85 21.87
CA THR A 281 41.39 43.01 22.66
C THR A 281 40.25 43.44 21.74
N PHE A 282 39.03 43.06 22.08
CA PHE A 282 37.83 43.44 21.33
C PHE A 282 36.74 43.99 22.24
N SER A 283 35.92 44.86 21.67
CA SER A 283 34.80 45.49 22.38
C SER A 283 33.47 44.97 21.83
N THR A 284 32.47 44.88 22.70
CA THR A 284 31.10 44.55 22.37
C THR A 284 30.16 45.73 22.65
N ILE A 285 28.93 45.62 22.17
CA ILE A 285 27.85 46.55 22.47
C ILE A 285 27.11 46.02 23.71
N GLU A 286 27.20 46.74 24.82
CA GLU A 286 26.37 46.47 26.00
C GLU A 286 25.11 47.33 25.94
N LEU A 287 23.95 46.69 25.93
CA LEU A 287 22.65 47.34 26.08
C LEU A 287 22.48 47.85 27.51
N ASN A 288 21.79 48.99 27.70
CA ASN A 288 21.55 49.58 29.00
C ASN A 288 20.76 48.61 29.93
N ARG A 289 21.39 48.20 31.03
CA ARG A 289 20.79 47.28 32.03
C ARG A 289 20.18 48.03 33.23
N ASP A 290 20.59 49.26 33.46
CA ASP A 290 20.21 50.08 34.62
C ASP A 290 18.82 50.71 34.48
N ASP A 291 18.25 50.75 33.26
CA ASP A 291 16.92 51.27 32.98
C ASP A 291 15.90 50.12 32.75
N PRO A 292 15.16 49.68 33.79
CA PRO A 292 14.32 48.48 33.68
C PRO A 292 13.19 48.62 32.65
N LYS A 293 12.74 49.84 32.37
CA LYS A 293 11.70 50.12 31.36
C LYS A 293 12.23 49.98 29.93
N PHE A 294 13.51 50.26 29.70
CA PHE A 294 14.15 49.97 28.41
C PHE A 294 14.16 48.46 28.14
N ALA A 295 14.56 47.66 29.13
CA ALA A 295 14.65 46.21 28.99
C ALA A 295 13.26 45.54 28.84
N GLU A 296 12.23 46.04 29.51
CA GLU A 296 10.83 45.63 29.32
C GLU A 296 10.35 45.92 27.88
N ALA A 297 10.54 47.16 27.41
CA ALA A 297 10.19 47.54 26.04
C ALA A 297 10.95 46.71 24.99
N HIS A 298 12.23 46.42 25.24
CA HIS A 298 13.08 45.57 24.40
C HIS A 298 12.55 44.13 24.32
N ARG A 299 12.23 43.50 25.46
CA ARG A 299 11.66 42.15 25.52
C ARG A 299 10.32 42.06 24.77
N SER A 300 9.45 43.05 24.97
CA SER A 300 8.13 43.11 24.31
C SER A 300 8.25 43.26 22.79
N ALA A 301 9.15 44.13 22.33
CA ALA A 301 9.47 44.32 20.92
C ALA A 301 9.97 43.02 20.27
N LEU A 302 10.84 42.29 20.97
CA LEU A 302 11.44 41.04 20.51
C LEU A 302 10.41 39.92 20.33
N LEU A 303 9.61 39.64 21.37
CA LEU A 303 8.56 38.63 21.35
C LEU A 303 7.52 38.89 20.25
N SER A 304 7.10 40.15 20.11
CA SER A 304 6.14 40.56 19.08
C SER A 304 6.72 40.49 17.67
N GLY A 305 8.01 40.81 17.51
CA GLY A 305 8.74 40.68 16.25
C GLY A 305 8.82 39.23 15.78
N ILE A 306 9.20 38.30 16.66
CA ILE A 306 9.31 36.86 16.34
C ILE A 306 7.96 36.31 15.85
N ARG A 307 6.86 36.60 16.55
CA ARG A 307 5.51 36.16 16.16
C ARG A 307 5.12 36.71 14.79
N GLY A 308 5.28 38.02 14.57
CA GLY A 308 4.96 38.66 13.28
C GLY A 308 5.73 38.11 12.08
N ILE A 309 6.94 37.57 12.28
CA ILE A 309 7.71 36.89 11.23
C ILE A 309 7.25 35.44 11.06
N ARG A 310 7.00 34.70 12.14
CA ARG A 310 6.55 33.30 12.08
C ARG A 310 5.19 33.15 11.39
N ASP A 311 4.23 34.01 11.73
CA ASP A 311 2.85 33.96 11.23
C ASP A 311 2.71 34.45 9.77
N SER A 312 3.82 34.86 9.13
CA SER A 312 3.85 35.36 7.76
C SER A 312 4.20 34.24 6.78
N ALA A 313 3.25 33.78 5.97
CA ALA A 313 3.47 32.78 4.91
C ALA A 313 4.53 33.19 3.84
N GLN A 314 4.93 34.46 3.78
CA GLN A 314 6.04 34.91 2.95
C GLN A 314 7.41 34.55 3.56
N LEU A 315 7.50 34.50 4.89
CA LEU A 315 8.72 34.33 5.68
C LEU A 315 8.80 32.98 6.43
N GLY A 316 7.67 32.28 6.58
CA GLY A 316 7.56 30.91 7.09
C GLY A 316 6.90 29.95 6.10
N ALA A 317 7.01 28.64 6.36
CA ALA A 317 6.31 27.58 5.63
C ALA A 317 6.01 26.36 6.52
N VAL A 318 4.93 25.65 6.23
CA VAL A 318 4.68 24.28 6.69
C VAL A 318 4.78 23.37 5.46
N ILE A 319 5.58 22.31 5.52
CA ILE A 319 5.89 21.43 4.37
C ILE A 319 5.24 20.05 4.49
N ASP A 320 4.59 19.61 3.41
CA ASP A 320 3.94 18.31 3.25
C ASP A 320 4.84 17.29 2.51
N LYS A 321 6.07 17.67 2.15
CA LYS A 321 7.01 16.95 1.28
C LYS A 321 8.43 17.01 1.85
N PRO A 322 9.36 16.11 1.43
CA PRO A 322 10.76 16.17 1.82
C PRO A 322 11.39 17.52 1.46
N LEU A 323 12.35 17.97 2.27
CA LEU A 323 13.01 19.27 2.12
C LEU A 323 13.66 19.46 0.74
N GLU A 324 14.24 18.37 0.19
CA GLU A 324 14.81 18.31 -1.16
C GLU A 324 13.79 18.59 -2.29
N GLN A 325 12.49 18.39 -2.04
CA GLN A 325 11.41 18.46 -3.03
C GLN A 325 10.62 19.78 -2.98
N ASP A 326 10.67 20.54 -1.87
CA ASP A 326 10.11 21.89 -1.77
C ASP A 326 11.18 22.99 -1.78
N LYS A 327 11.55 23.42 -2.99
CA LYS A 327 12.52 24.51 -3.22
C LYS A 327 12.05 25.88 -2.71
N ALA A 328 10.78 26.07 -2.34
CA ALA A 328 10.32 27.33 -1.77
C ALA A 328 10.66 27.42 -0.27
N ALA A 329 10.68 26.29 0.43
CA ALA A 329 10.96 26.21 1.87
C ALA A 329 12.41 26.59 2.22
N SER A 330 13.40 26.21 1.41
CA SER A 330 14.83 26.51 1.65
C SER A 330 15.20 28.00 1.63
N THR A 331 14.29 28.88 1.22
CA THR A 331 14.48 30.34 1.20
C THR A 331 13.75 31.08 2.34
N LYS A 332 13.02 30.35 3.20
CA LYS A 332 12.25 30.91 4.31
C LYS A 332 13.12 31.17 5.54
N THR A 333 12.68 32.09 6.40
CA THR A 333 13.32 32.33 7.70
C THR A 333 12.97 31.27 8.76
N TRP A 334 11.93 30.45 8.52
CA TRP A 334 11.63 29.25 9.32
C TRP A 334 10.75 28.25 8.53
N VAL A 335 10.78 26.95 8.90
CA VAL A 335 10.01 25.88 8.24
C VAL A 335 9.53 24.84 9.28
N GLN A 336 8.33 24.27 9.12
CA GLN A 336 7.78 23.15 9.92
C GLN A 336 7.37 21.95 9.06
N PRO A 337 7.65 20.69 9.43
CA PRO A 337 7.01 19.52 8.82
C PRO A 337 5.51 19.44 9.18
N GLN A 338 4.65 18.96 8.27
CA GLN A 338 3.22 18.74 8.55
C GLN A 338 2.98 17.39 9.28
N GLY A 339 3.48 17.25 10.52
CA GLY A 339 3.44 16.03 11.31
C GLY A 339 2.17 15.80 12.14
N VAL A 340 0.96 15.68 11.54
CA VAL A 340 -0.27 15.34 12.32
C VAL A 340 -1.27 14.39 11.65
N VAL A 341 -1.32 14.26 10.32
CA VAL A 341 -2.37 13.44 9.66
C VAL A 341 -1.76 12.26 8.90
N PRO A 342 -1.90 11.00 9.41
CA PRO A 342 -1.63 9.81 8.62
C PRO A 342 -2.49 9.84 7.36
N GLN A 343 -1.89 9.66 6.19
CA GLN A 343 -2.60 9.60 4.92
C GLN A 343 -2.67 8.14 4.44
N PRO A 344 -3.71 7.37 4.80
CA PRO A 344 -3.92 6.01 4.30
C PRO A 344 -4.42 6.06 2.86
N THR A 345 -3.55 6.45 1.93
CA THR A 345 -3.84 6.39 0.49
C THR A 345 -2.82 5.46 -0.16
N PRO A 346 -3.17 4.17 -0.37
CA PRO A 346 -2.35 3.29 -1.18
C PRO A 346 -2.38 3.85 -2.61
N TYR A 347 -1.23 4.29 -3.10
CA TYR A 347 -1.05 4.48 -4.53
C TYR A 347 -0.23 3.30 -5.06
N SER A 348 -0.40 2.99 -6.35
CA SER A 348 0.35 1.91 -6.99
C SER A 348 0.93 2.45 -8.28
N ARG A 349 2.02 3.19 -8.18
CA ARG A 349 2.78 3.59 -9.37
C ARG A 349 3.72 2.46 -9.76
N GLN A 350 3.32 1.64 -10.73
CA GLN A 350 4.26 0.79 -11.47
C GLN A 350 5.41 1.68 -11.97
N LEU A 351 6.63 1.33 -11.56
CA LEU A 351 7.88 1.92 -12.05
C LEU A 351 8.53 0.93 -13.00
N ALA A 352 9.18 1.47 -14.04
CA ALA A 352 9.40 0.76 -15.29
C ALA A 352 10.14 -0.59 -15.15
N ALA A 353 9.54 -1.63 -15.73
CA ALA A 353 10.11 -2.95 -15.81
C ALA A 353 11.37 -2.98 -16.70
N THR A 354 12.37 -3.73 -16.25
CA THR A 354 13.36 -4.39 -17.11
C THR A 354 13.43 -5.86 -16.68
N ALA A 355 13.65 -6.76 -17.66
CA ALA A 355 13.49 -8.21 -17.52
C ALA A 355 12.07 -8.74 -17.19
N GLY A 356 11.02 -7.90 -17.27
CA GLY A 356 9.62 -8.33 -17.06
C GLY A 356 9.22 -8.54 -15.59
N LEU A 357 10.09 -8.15 -14.66
CA LEU A 357 9.79 -8.07 -13.23
C LEU A 357 9.29 -6.67 -12.84
N ASP A 358 8.19 -6.65 -12.12
CA ASP A 358 7.61 -5.48 -11.46
C ASP A 358 8.02 -5.47 -9.97
N ILE A 359 8.57 -4.34 -9.52
CA ILE A 359 8.87 -4.08 -8.11
C ILE A 359 7.65 -3.44 -7.46
N LYS A 360 7.08 -4.11 -6.45
CA LYS A 360 5.94 -3.59 -5.68
C LYS A 360 6.38 -3.20 -4.28
N VAL A 361 6.05 -1.98 -3.88
CA VAL A 361 6.16 -1.49 -2.50
C VAL A 361 4.78 -1.54 -1.87
N LYS A 362 4.66 -2.04 -0.64
CA LYS A 362 3.38 -2.18 0.09
C LYS A 362 2.75 -0.83 0.44
N ASN A 363 3.57 0.14 0.86
CA ASN A 363 3.19 1.53 1.12
C ASN A 363 4.15 2.48 0.38
N ASP A 364 3.71 3.13 -0.70
CA ASP A 364 4.53 4.06 -1.51
C ASP A 364 4.42 5.55 -1.10
N GLY A 365 3.40 5.87 -0.29
CA GLY A 365 3.17 7.16 0.36
C GLY A 365 3.96 7.35 1.66
N PHE A 366 3.55 8.33 2.47
CA PHE A 366 4.16 8.61 3.77
C PHE A 366 3.47 7.85 4.91
N LEU A 367 4.24 7.07 5.68
CA LEU A 367 3.77 6.28 6.82
C LEU A 367 4.57 6.71 8.06
N PHE A 368 3.91 7.38 9.03
CA PHE A 368 4.57 7.97 10.21
C PHE A 368 5.85 8.78 9.88
N GLY A 369 5.76 9.60 8.84
CA GLY A 369 6.85 10.43 8.34
C GLY A 369 7.87 9.72 7.44
N THR A 370 7.87 8.38 7.37
CA THR A 370 8.79 7.64 6.50
C THR A 370 8.22 7.39 5.11
N ARG A 371 9.09 7.19 4.12
CA ARG A 371 8.70 6.79 2.76
C ARG A 371 9.77 5.95 2.10
N THR A 372 9.35 4.89 1.41
CA THR A 372 10.21 4.06 0.54
C THR A 372 10.00 4.45 -0.92
N GLN A 373 11.04 4.81 -1.64
CA GLN A 373 11.00 5.07 -3.09
C GLN A 373 11.95 4.14 -3.83
N VAL A 374 11.48 3.48 -4.89
CA VAL A 374 12.33 2.73 -5.82
C VAL A 374 13.03 3.73 -6.75
N THR A 375 14.36 3.64 -6.88
CA THR A 375 15.18 4.57 -7.69
C THR A 375 15.76 3.94 -8.96
N GLY A 376 15.58 2.63 -9.15
CA GLY A 376 16.02 1.91 -10.35
C GLY A 376 15.42 0.51 -10.44
N SER A 377 15.78 -0.22 -11.49
CA SER A 377 15.28 -1.57 -11.77
C SER A 377 15.98 -2.68 -10.97
N TYR A 378 15.34 -3.84 -10.85
CA TYR A 378 15.97 -5.06 -10.36
C TYR A 378 17.10 -5.54 -11.30
N GLN A 379 18.32 -5.70 -10.79
CA GLN A 379 19.46 -6.25 -11.54
C GLN A 379 20.37 -7.06 -10.61
N ASN A 380 20.79 -8.27 -11.00
CA ASN A 380 21.75 -9.10 -10.25
C ASN A 380 21.40 -9.30 -8.75
N GLY A 381 20.12 -9.55 -8.44
CA GLY A 381 19.64 -9.68 -7.05
C GLY A 381 19.40 -8.36 -6.33
N LYS A 382 19.65 -7.20 -6.97
CA LYS A 382 19.68 -5.89 -6.33
C LYS A 382 18.51 -5.00 -6.71
N VAL A 383 17.90 -4.34 -5.73
CA VAL A 383 16.91 -3.26 -5.91
C VAL A 383 17.42 -1.97 -5.24
N PRO A 384 17.76 -0.91 -6.01
CA PRO A 384 18.13 0.38 -5.44
C PRO A 384 16.88 1.15 -4.99
N LEU A 385 16.95 1.69 -3.76
CA LEU A 385 15.91 2.47 -3.11
C LEU A 385 16.47 3.80 -2.58
N LYS A 386 15.61 4.79 -2.43
CA LYS A 386 15.82 5.97 -1.59
C LYS A 386 14.77 6.02 -0.49
N LEU A 387 15.22 6.10 0.75
CA LEU A 387 14.38 6.11 1.95
C LEU A 387 14.35 7.52 2.54
N TYR A 388 13.20 7.98 3.03
CA TYR A 388 13.00 9.32 3.59
C TYR A 388 12.44 9.27 5.00
N ASN A 389 12.72 10.29 5.81
CA ASN A 389 12.15 10.53 7.13
C ASN A 389 11.85 12.02 7.33
N ASN A 390 10.57 12.39 7.29
CA ASN A 390 10.10 13.77 7.47
C ASN A 390 9.90 14.16 8.95
N PHE A 391 10.19 13.28 9.91
CA PHE A 391 10.03 13.55 11.35
C PHE A 391 11.35 14.04 11.99
N VAL A 392 11.23 14.73 13.12
CA VAL A 392 12.31 15.26 13.97
C VAL A 392 12.77 14.19 14.98
N ARG A 393 13.07 12.99 14.48
CA ARG A 393 13.67 11.88 15.25
C ARG A 393 14.55 11.01 14.38
N TRP A 394 15.56 10.39 14.99
CA TRP A 394 16.45 9.46 14.30
C TRP A 394 15.80 8.09 14.17
N LEU A 395 15.96 7.48 13.00
CA LEU A 395 15.53 6.11 12.71
C LEU A 395 16.72 5.30 12.23
N TRP A 396 16.71 3.99 12.49
CA TRP A 396 17.60 3.05 11.83
C TRP A 396 16.74 2.11 10.97
N VAL A 397 17.13 1.91 9.72
CA VAL A 397 16.39 1.02 8.81
C VAL A 397 17.10 -0.32 8.73
N TYR A 398 16.32 -1.36 8.96
CA TYR A 398 16.72 -2.76 8.84
C TYR A 398 15.92 -3.47 7.74
N VAL A 399 16.43 -4.61 7.28
CA VAL A 399 15.74 -5.51 6.36
C VAL A 399 15.70 -6.94 6.90
N GLN A 400 14.54 -7.57 6.73
CA GLN A 400 14.31 -9.00 6.84
C GLN A 400 13.94 -9.54 5.45
N TYR A 401 14.84 -10.29 4.83
CA TYR A 401 14.53 -11.09 3.65
C TYR A 401 13.75 -12.33 4.06
N LEU A 402 12.54 -12.47 3.52
CA LEU A 402 11.62 -13.57 3.82
C LEU A 402 11.66 -14.60 2.70
N GLY A 403 11.93 -15.85 3.08
CA GLY A 403 11.82 -17.03 2.24
C GLY A 403 10.62 -17.88 2.63
N LYS A 404 10.68 -19.17 2.29
CA LYS A 404 9.63 -20.17 2.53
C LYS A 404 9.02 -20.07 3.94
N ASP A 405 7.69 -20.13 4.01
CA ASP A 405 6.91 -20.11 5.27
C ASP A 405 7.21 -18.87 6.14
N ASP A 406 7.51 -17.73 5.50
CA ASP A 406 8.00 -16.47 6.09
C ASP A 406 9.31 -16.60 6.90
N GLU A 407 10.16 -17.59 6.58
CA GLU A 407 11.48 -17.76 7.19
C GLU A 407 12.35 -16.52 6.97
N ASN A 408 12.85 -15.93 8.06
CA ASN A 408 13.72 -14.77 8.03
C ASN A 408 15.16 -15.15 7.70
N LEU A 409 15.49 -15.12 6.41
CA LEU A 409 16.83 -15.37 5.85
C LEU A 409 17.87 -14.31 6.22
N SER A 410 17.51 -13.27 6.97
CA SER A 410 18.43 -12.26 7.52
C SER A 410 18.82 -12.51 8.98
N ALA A 411 18.25 -13.54 9.61
CA ALA A 411 18.58 -13.88 10.99
C ALA A 411 20.02 -14.42 11.09
N ASN A 412 20.84 -13.82 11.95
CA ASN A 412 22.22 -14.22 12.19
C ASN A 412 22.53 -14.19 13.70
N PRO A 413 22.67 -15.34 14.38
CA PRO A 413 22.94 -15.38 15.81
C PRO A 413 24.29 -14.76 16.21
N ASN A 414 25.19 -14.56 15.26
CA ASN A 414 26.51 -13.96 15.43
C ASN A 414 26.62 -12.57 14.75
N ALA A 415 25.50 -11.86 14.59
CA ALA A 415 25.49 -10.53 13.99
C ALA A 415 26.34 -9.54 14.79
N THR A 416 27.06 -8.66 14.08
CA THR A 416 27.82 -7.55 14.67
C THR A 416 27.18 -6.23 14.29
N PHE A 417 27.07 -5.31 15.25
CA PHE A 417 26.54 -3.96 15.02
C PHE A 417 27.19 -3.32 13.77
N PRO A 418 26.40 -2.74 12.84
CA PRO A 418 24.99 -2.37 13.01
C PRO A 418 23.96 -3.47 12.73
N ASP A 419 24.33 -4.65 12.24
CA ASP A 419 23.38 -5.77 12.08
C ASP A 419 22.91 -6.29 13.44
N THR A 420 21.67 -6.80 13.49
CA THR A 420 21.08 -7.42 14.68
C THR A 420 20.91 -8.92 14.48
N LYS A 421 20.59 -9.64 15.56
CA LYS A 421 20.26 -11.08 15.49
C LYS A 421 19.14 -11.39 14.51
N HIS A 422 18.21 -10.45 14.30
CA HIS A 422 16.95 -10.68 13.60
C HIS A 422 16.77 -9.83 12.33
N ALA A 423 17.69 -8.93 11.99
CA ALA A 423 17.61 -8.14 10.76
C ALA A 423 18.97 -7.53 10.36
N LYS A 424 19.20 -7.40 9.04
CA LYS A 424 20.39 -6.76 8.47
C LYS A 424 20.19 -5.24 8.40
N SER A 425 21.18 -4.45 8.77
CA SER A 425 21.16 -3.00 8.69
C SER A 425 21.24 -2.50 7.24
N LEU A 426 20.33 -1.61 6.86
CA LEU A 426 20.44 -0.81 5.62
C LEU A 426 21.09 0.56 5.87
N GLY A 427 20.88 1.14 7.06
CA GLY A 427 21.57 2.36 7.49
C GLY A 427 20.76 3.23 8.45
N MET A 428 21.44 4.20 9.06
CA MET A 428 20.80 5.22 9.89
C MET A 428 20.14 6.28 8.99
N LEU A 429 18.84 6.45 9.13
CA LEU A 429 18.03 7.41 8.38
C LEU A 429 17.90 8.70 9.21
N PRO A 430 18.49 9.82 8.76
CA PRO A 430 18.54 11.04 9.55
C PRO A 430 17.16 11.65 9.75
N GLN A 431 17.03 12.41 10.82
CA GLN A 431 15.87 13.25 11.08
C GLN A 431 15.83 14.48 10.18
N VAL A 432 14.69 15.17 10.12
CA VAL A 432 14.66 16.59 9.71
C VAL A 432 15.37 17.39 10.80
N PHE A 433 16.70 17.53 10.67
CA PHE A 433 17.52 18.08 11.73
C PHE A 433 17.31 19.59 11.83
N THR A 434 16.52 20.00 12.83
CA THR A 434 16.30 21.41 13.14
C THR A 434 17.05 21.82 14.40
N VAL A 435 17.66 23.00 14.38
CA VAL A 435 18.16 23.69 15.57
C VAL A 435 17.39 24.98 15.72
N LEU A 436 16.63 25.11 16.81
CA LEU A 436 15.76 26.27 17.07
C LEU A 436 14.73 26.52 15.94
N GLY A 437 14.17 25.45 15.34
CA GLY A 437 13.25 25.50 14.19
C GLY A 437 13.90 25.81 12.81
N VAL A 438 15.23 25.83 12.80
CA VAL A 438 16.21 25.94 11.70
C VAL A 438 16.64 24.64 10.99
N PRO A 439 16.21 24.20 9.78
CA PRO A 439 16.88 23.05 9.15
C PRO A 439 18.39 23.25 9.00
N VAL A 440 19.19 22.29 9.45
CA VAL A 440 20.67 22.36 9.47
C VAL A 440 21.31 21.46 8.41
N TRP A 441 20.61 20.43 7.97
CA TRP A 441 21.03 19.53 6.89
C TRP A 441 19.99 19.51 5.78
N ASP A 442 20.46 19.50 4.54
CA ASP A 442 19.62 19.54 3.33
C ASP A 442 19.03 18.17 2.96
N THR A 443 19.46 17.10 3.63
CA THR A 443 19.06 15.72 3.35
C THR A 443 18.42 15.05 4.57
N ASN A 444 17.19 14.58 4.41
CA ASN A 444 16.47 13.75 5.38
C ASN A 444 16.23 12.34 4.84
N SER A 445 17.19 11.85 4.06
CA SER A 445 17.07 10.67 3.22
C SER A 445 18.38 9.88 3.15
N ILE A 446 18.29 8.59 2.82
CA ILE A 446 19.44 7.72 2.49
C ILE A 446 19.15 6.92 1.22
N ASP A 447 20.17 6.74 0.39
CA ASP A 447 20.14 5.78 -0.72
C ASP A 447 20.65 4.42 -0.23
N VAL A 448 19.90 3.36 -0.49
CA VAL A 448 20.20 1.98 -0.05
C VAL A 448 19.99 1.00 -1.20
N THR A 449 20.61 -0.17 -1.11
CA THR A 449 20.36 -1.27 -2.05
C THR A 449 19.87 -2.48 -1.26
N LEU A 450 18.73 -3.04 -1.67
CA LEU A 450 18.31 -4.36 -1.20
C LEU A 450 19.04 -5.42 -2.02
N ASP A 451 19.74 -6.33 -1.34
CA ASP A 451 20.40 -7.50 -1.90
C ASP A 451 19.54 -8.73 -1.59
N PHE A 452 18.62 -9.11 -2.47
CA PHE A 452 17.78 -10.30 -2.26
C PHE A 452 18.64 -11.57 -2.27
N PRO A 453 18.72 -12.32 -1.16
CA PRO A 453 19.44 -13.59 -1.13
C PRO A 453 18.65 -14.68 -1.87
N GLN A 454 19.34 -15.75 -2.29
CA GLN A 454 18.65 -16.88 -2.91
C GLN A 454 17.61 -17.47 -1.95
N GLY A 455 16.38 -17.67 -2.45
CA GLY A 455 15.26 -18.15 -1.66
C GLY A 455 14.33 -17.05 -1.13
N ALA A 456 14.74 -15.77 -1.12
CA ALA A 456 13.87 -14.69 -0.68
C ALA A 456 12.84 -14.29 -1.76
N HIS A 457 11.59 -14.10 -1.37
CA HIS A 457 10.53 -13.52 -2.21
C HIS A 457 10.13 -12.09 -1.79
N THR A 458 10.45 -11.70 -0.56
CA THR A 458 10.06 -10.40 -0.01
C THR A 458 11.18 -9.82 0.86
N ALA A 459 11.38 -8.51 0.77
CA ALA A 459 12.22 -7.76 1.67
C ALA A 459 11.35 -6.86 2.55
N ARG A 460 11.18 -7.24 3.82
CA ARG A 460 10.49 -6.43 4.82
C ARG A 460 11.46 -5.41 5.41
N LEU A 461 11.13 -4.14 5.25
CA LEU A 461 11.84 -2.99 5.80
C LEU A 461 11.26 -2.65 7.17
N LEU A 462 12.14 -2.56 8.18
CA LEU A 462 11.79 -2.16 9.53
C LEU A 462 12.45 -0.81 9.84
N TYR A 463 11.66 0.24 9.98
CA TYR A 463 12.13 1.55 10.43
C TYR A 463 12.01 1.62 11.95
N CYS A 464 13.14 1.52 12.64
CA CYS A 464 13.23 1.34 14.08
C CYS A 464 13.72 2.63 14.76
N GLY A 465 13.10 3.03 15.87
CA GLY A 465 13.50 4.23 16.61
C GLY A 465 12.53 4.61 17.72
N LEU A 466 12.67 5.82 18.27
CA LEU A 466 11.84 6.28 19.38
C LEU A 466 10.37 6.36 18.96
N GLY A 467 9.50 5.69 19.73
CA GLY A 467 8.07 5.58 19.47
C GLY A 467 7.29 5.22 20.73
N SER A 468 5.98 5.08 20.60
CA SER A 468 5.10 4.59 21.66
C SER A 468 4.15 3.52 21.09
N ASP A 469 4.26 2.33 21.67
CA ASP A 469 3.32 1.22 21.51
C ASP A 469 3.17 0.53 22.87
N LEU A 470 2.73 1.32 23.85
CA LEU A 470 2.68 0.94 25.27
C LEU A 470 1.69 -0.20 25.57
N PHE A 471 0.81 -0.56 24.63
CA PHE A 471 -0.33 -1.45 24.88
C PHE A 471 -0.59 -2.54 23.82
N SER A 472 -0.16 -2.40 22.56
CA SER A 472 -0.43 -3.45 21.55
C SER A 472 0.74 -4.41 21.36
N GLY A 473 1.97 -3.91 21.48
CA GLY A 473 3.17 -4.72 21.22
C GLY A 473 3.22 -5.23 19.79
N GLY A 474 2.64 -4.49 18.83
CA GLY A 474 2.49 -4.88 17.43
C GLY A 474 3.82 -5.13 16.73
N TRP A 475 4.93 -4.57 17.24
CA TRP A 475 6.27 -4.91 16.77
C TRP A 475 6.64 -6.38 16.96
N ARG A 476 6.04 -7.09 17.94
CA ARG A 476 6.36 -8.51 18.22
C ARG A 476 6.03 -9.45 17.07
N GLN A 477 5.12 -9.07 16.16
CA GLN A 477 4.78 -9.90 14.99
C GLN A 477 5.93 -10.03 13.98
N TYR A 478 6.95 -9.17 14.06
CA TYR A 478 8.11 -9.17 13.16
C TYR A 478 9.31 -9.96 13.70
N PHE A 479 9.20 -10.55 14.90
CA PHE A 479 10.28 -11.26 15.58
C PHE A 479 9.78 -12.61 16.14
N PRO A 480 10.66 -13.58 16.43
CA PRO A 480 10.28 -14.80 17.12
C PRO A 480 9.58 -14.53 18.46
N ALA A 481 8.64 -15.38 18.86
CA ALA A 481 7.82 -15.16 20.06
C ALA A 481 8.62 -15.14 21.39
N ASP A 482 9.82 -15.70 21.41
CA ASP A 482 10.77 -15.65 22.52
C ASP A 482 11.72 -14.44 22.46
N ALA A 483 11.84 -13.77 21.31
CA ALA A 483 12.66 -12.58 21.15
C ALA A 483 12.08 -11.42 21.98
N TYR A 484 12.95 -10.75 22.75
CA TYR A 484 12.59 -9.59 23.57
C TYR A 484 11.41 -9.83 24.53
N ALA A 485 11.18 -11.07 24.98
CA ALA A 485 10.00 -11.50 25.74
C ALA A 485 9.72 -10.73 27.06
N LYS A 486 10.72 -10.00 27.59
CA LYS A 486 10.59 -9.16 28.81
C LYS A 486 10.73 -7.65 28.53
N ASN A 487 10.91 -7.25 27.28
CA ASN A 487 11.20 -5.87 26.90
C ASN A 487 9.95 -5.21 26.27
N ILE A 488 9.84 -3.89 26.39
CA ILE A 488 8.71 -3.11 25.84
C ILE A 488 8.90 -2.73 24.36
N ALA A 489 10.10 -2.92 23.82
CA ALA A 489 10.51 -2.64 22.45
C ALA A 489 11.62 -3.63 22.02
N PRO A 490 11.88 -3.84 20.71
CA PRO A 490 12.95 -4.70 20.23
C PRO A 490 14.29 -3.94 20.38
N THR A 491 14.97 -4.21 21.49
CA THR A 491 16.01 -3.33 22.03
C THR A 491 17.21 -3.17 21.09
N ASP A 492 17.62 -4.22 20.38
CA ASP A 492 18.82 -4.19 19.56
C ASP A 492 18.64 -3.27 18.34
N GLU A 493 17.43 -3.22 17.79
CA GLU A 493 17.04 -2.43 16.63
C GLU A 493 16.67 -0.98 16.99
N VAL A 494 16.05 -0.72 18.15
CA VAL A 494 15.59 0.64 18.52
C VAL A 494 16.54 1.42 19.42
N LEU A 495 17.46 0.76 20.15
CA LEU A 495 18.23 1.44 21.21
C LEU A 495 19.09 2.57 20.66
N PHE A 496 19.89 2.32 19.62
CA PHE A 496 20.77 3.34 19.05
C PHE A 496 20.00 4.54 18.45
N PRO A 497 19.02 4.37 17.55
CA PRO A 497 18.23 5.51 17.04
C PRO A 497 17.41 6.22 18.14
N SER A 498 16.96 5.50 19.17
CA SER A 498 16.30 6.12 20.34
C SER A 498 17.28 6.94 21.20
N LEU A 499 18.51 6.46 21.39
CA LEU A 499 19.59 7.21 22.05
C LEU A 499 20.00 8.44 21.24
N MET A 500 20.12 8.33 19.92
CA MET A 500 20.44 9.47 19.05
C MET A 500 19.33 10.52 19.09
N THR A 501 18.06 10.11 19.11
CA THR A 501 16.93 11.02 19.34
C THR A 501 16.98 11.64 20.73
N GLY A 502 17.19 10.82 21.77
CA GLY A 502 17.27 11.24 23.17
C GLY A 502 18.43 12.19 23.48
N ILE A 503 19.58 12.03 22.82
CA ILE A 503 20.80 12.83 23.05
C ILE A 503 20.84 14.03 22.10
N LEU A 504 20.74 13.81 20.78
CA LEU A 504 20.97 14.87 19.78
C LEU A 504 19.73 15.71 19.49
N THR A 505 18.55 15.27 19.90
CA THR A 505 17.28 15.98 19.58
C THR A 505 16.59 16.46 20.84
N ILE A 506 16.37 15.56 21.79
CA ILE A 506 15.81 15.93 23.10
C ILE A 506 16.90 16.56 23.96
N GLY A 507 18.04 15.87 24.12
CA GLY A 507 19.13 16.26 25.02
C GLY A 507 19.81 17.57 24.65
N LEU A 508 20.14 17.81 23.38
CA LEU A 508 20.75 19.08 22.95
C LEU A 508 19.79 20.27 23.11
N ASN A 509 18.50 20.11 22.76
CA ASN A 509 17.50 21.17 22.94
C ASN A 509 17.20 21.42 24.43
N LEU A 510 17.15 20.37 25.26
CA LEU A 510 17.01 20.49 26.72
C LEU A 510 18.26 21.10 27.37
N PHE A 511 19.47 20.77 26.89
CA PHE A 511 20.71 21.35 27.38
C PHE A 511 20.82 22.84 27.04
N ALA A 512 20.42 23.23 25.83
CA ALA A 512 20.26 24.64 25.44
C ALA A 512 19.25 25.37 26.35
N LEU A 513 18.12 24.72 26.68
CA LEU A 513 17.11 25.23 27.60
C LEU A 513 17.63 25.41 29.04
N VAL A 514 18.45 24.49 29.54
CA VAL A 514 18.92 24.45 30.94
C VAL A 514 20.13 25.35 31.18
N THR A 515 21.05 25.49 30.22
CA THR A 515 22.26 26.32 30.39
C THR A 515 22.04 27.82 30.26
N ASP A 516 20.88 28.24 29.75
CA ASP A 516 20.50 29.65 29.62
C ASP A 516 19.87 30.25 30.91
N LEU A 517 19.70 29.48 32.00
CA LEU A 517 19.05 29.92 33.25
C LEU A 517 20.01 30.08 34.43
N ASP A 518 19.87 31.16 35.20
CA ASP A 518 20.45 31.25 36.55
C ASP A 518 19.58 30.44 37.53
N ILE A 519 19.99 29.19 37.73
CA ILE A 519 19.20 28.12 38.34
C ILE A 519 18.87 28.43 39.82
N ALA A 520 19.77 29.06 40.58
CA ALA A 520 19.59 29.23 42.02
C ALA A 520 18.45 30.19 42.38
N ALA A 521 18.38 31.36 41.74
CA ALA A 521 17.36 32.37 42.03
C ALA A 521 15.99 31.99 41.44
N THR A 522 15.99 31.48 40.21
CA THR A 522 14.77 31.15 39.47
C THR A 522 13.99 29.99 40.11
N TRP A 523 14.70 28.97 40.61
CA TRP A 523 14.08 27.76 41.16
C TRP A 523 13.40 27.98 42.53
N ILE A 524 13.94 28.90 43.34
CA ILE A 524 13.32 29.29 44.63
C ILE A 524 11.98 29.99 44.40
N ALA A 525 11.90 30.90 43.41
CA ALA A 525 10.67 31.59 43.05
C ALA A 525 9.61 30.63 42.48
N ILE A 526 10.03 29.69 41.61
CA ILE A 526 9.12 28.69 41.02
C ILE A 526 8.56 27.73 42.10
N ARG A 527 9.39 27.23 43.04
CA ARG A 527 8.92 26.37 44.15
C ARG A 527 7.77 27.01 44.94
N GLY A 528 7.89 28.28 45.29
CA GLY A 528 6.88 29.01 46.07
C GLY A 528 5.54 29.18 45.34
N TYR A 529 5.55 29.17 44.01
CA TYR A 529 4.37 29.32 43.16
C TYR A 529 3.72 27.97 42.81
N VAL A 530 4.54 26.95 42.48
CA VAL A 530 4.09 25.59 42.14
C VAL A 530 3.39 24.92 43.33
N ALA A 531 3.91 25.09 44.55
CA ALA A 531 3.33 24.51 45.76
C ALA A 531 1.95 25.09 46.16
N LYS A 532 1.46 26.14 45.48
CA LYS A 532 0.19 26.81 45.83
C LYS A 532 -0.90 26.77 44.74
N ASN A 533 -0.54 26.62 43.46
CA ASN A 533 -1.44 27.01 42.36
C ASN A 533 -1.63 26.00 41.20
N LEU A 534 -1.09 24.77 41.27
CA LEU A 534 -1.20 23.79 40.18
C LEU A 534 -2.01 22.52 40.55
N PRO A 535 -2.77 21.93 39.61
CA PRO A 535 -3.45 20.65 39.80
C PRO A 535 -2.46 19.49 40.00
N LYS A 536 -2.95 18.40 40.62
CA LYS A 536 -2.14 17.29 41.13
C LYS A 536 -1.22 16.59 40.11
N GLY A 537 -1.53 16.63 38.81
CA GLY A 537 -0.71 15.99 37.77
C GLY A 537 0.72 16.52 37.65
N PHE A 538 1.01 17.75 38.11
CA PHE A 538 2.37 18.29 38.10
C PHE A 538 3.26 17.76 39.26
N ILE A 539 2.67 17.02 40.22
CA ILE A 539 3.39 16.42 41.36
C ILE A 539 4.23 15.22 40.91
N ALA A 540 3.75 14.46 39.91
CA ALA A 540 4.38 13.21 39.44
C ALA A 540 5.85 13.36 39.00
N PHE A 541 6.23 14.48 38.36
CA PHE A 541 7.65 14.72 38.00
C PHE A 541 8.53 14.94 39.23
N ASN A 542 7.99 15.59 40.27
CA ASN A 542 8.69 15.82 41.53
C ASN A 542 8.89 14.50 42.30
N ASP A 543 7.94 13.56 42.18
CA ASP A 543 8.06 12.21 42.75
C ASP A 543 9.10 11.34 42.00
N ILE A 544 9.27 11.50 40.69
CA ILE A 544 10.39 10.88 39.93
C ILE A 544 11.73 11.41 40.45
N VAL A 545 11.87 12.73 40.62
CA VAL A 545 13.09 13.36 41.15
C VAL A 545 13.37 12.91 42.60
N LEU A 546 12.33 12.77 43.43
CA LEU A 546 12.44 12.21 44.78
C LEU A 546 12.76 10.71 44.81
N ALA A 547 12.30 9.91 43.83
CA ALA A 547 12.64 8.50 43.71
C ALA A 547 14.10 8.28 43.30
N ILE A 548 14.60 9.12 42.37
CA ILE A 548 16.03 9.18 42.01
C ILE A 548 16.87 9.56 43.24
N GLY A 549 16.48 10.62 43.96
CA GLY A 549 17.18 11.08 45.18
C GLY A 549 17.12 10.11 46.37
N LYS A 550 16.19 9.15 46.39
CA LYS A 550 16.05 8.10 47.42
C LYS A 550 16.72 6.77 47.04
N GLY A 551 17.44 6.70 45.92
CA GLY A 551 18.19 5.51 45.51
C GLY A 551 17.34 4.35 44.96
N ALA A 552 16.13 4.62 44.47
CA ALA A 552 15.26 3.60 43.88
C ALA A 552 15.72 3.10 42.48
N LEU A 553 16.75 3.72 41.91
CA LEU A 553 17.40 3.33 40.66
C LEU A 553 18.90 3.09 40.92
N PRO A 554 19.49 1.97 40.44
CA PRO A 554 20.93 1.74 40.51
C PRO A 554 21.66 2.59 39.45
N LEU A 555 21.89 3.85 39.81
CA LEU A 555 22.70 4.80 39.05
C LEU A 555 24.13 4.82 39.59
N THR A 556 25.12 5.02 38.73
CA THR A 556 26.48 5.35 39.17
C THR A 556 26.53 6.74 39.81
N ALA A 557 27.63 7.10 40.46
CA ALA A 557 27.79 8.46 41.02
C ALA A 557 27.67 9.54 39.93
N SER A 558 28.28 9.32 38.75
CA SER A 558 28.20 10.25 37.62
C SER A 558 26.80 10.32 36.99
N GLU A 559 26.08 9.20 36.88
CA GLU A 559 24.70 9.16 36.41
C GLU A 559 23.73 9.84 37.38
N SER A 560 23.90 9.60 38.69
CA SER A 560 23.10 10.23 39.75
C SER A 560 23.27 11.73 39.74
N VAL A 561 24.53 12.19 39.64
CA VAL A 561 24.88 13.61 39.52
C VAL A 561 24.36 14.21 38.22
N ALA A 562 24.44 13.50 37.08
CA ALA A 562 23.92 13.99 35.81
C ALA A 562 22.38 14.12 35.82
N ALA A 563 21.67 13.16 36.41
CA ALA A 563 20.23 13.21 36.62
C ALA A 563 19.82 14.34 37.59
N LEU A 564 20.53 14.50 38.70
CA LEU A 564 20.34 15.62 39.65
C LEU A 564 20.67 16.98 39.01
N THR A 565 21.70 17.07 38.16
CA THR A 565 22.05 18.29 37.43
C THR A 565 20.96 18.67 36.44
N ALA A 566 20.45 17.71 35.66
CA ALA A 566 19.32 17.93 34.75
C ALA A 566 17.99 18.24 35.49
N ALA A 567 17.83 17.79 36.73
CA ALA A 567 16.72 18.14 37.61
C ALA A 567 16.96 19.43 38.45
N GLY A 568 18.07 20.16 38.23
CA GLY A 568 18.39 21.40 38.92
C GLY A 568 18.77 21.27 40.41
N GLY A 569 19.20 20.08 40.83
CA GLY A 569 19.49 19.72 42.22
C GLY A 569 20.97 19.60 42.62
N ALA A 570 21.92 19.84 41.70
CA ALA A 570 23.37 19.75 41.96
C ALA A 570 24.12 20.95 41.36
N THR A 571 25.18 21.40 42.03
CA THR A 571 26.04 22.52 41.61
C THR A 571 27.28 22.08 40.84
N TYR A 572 27.98 23.01 40.19
CA TYR A 572 29.28 22.77 39.55
C TYR A 572 30.40 22.32 40.52
N GLU A 573 30.23 22.52 41.82
CA GLU A 573 31.13 21.98 42.85
C GLU A 573 30.76 20.53 43.20
N ASP A 574 29.48 20.19 43.31
CA ASP A 574 29.01 18.82 43.54
C ASP A 574 29.44 17.86 42.41
N ILE A 575 29.45 18.34 41.17
CA ILE A 575 29.92 17.59 39.99
C ILE A 575 31.38 17.15 40.15
N ALA A 576 32.24 18.03 40.67
CA ALA A 576 33.66 17.74 40.81
C ALA A 576 34.00 16.93 42.06
N SER A 577 33.25 17.12 43.15
CA SER A 577 33.39 16.36 44.39
C SER A 577 33.05 14.87 44.23
N ASN A 578 32.29 14.50 43.20
CA ASN A 578 31.79 13.14 42.97
C ASN A 578 32.31 12.50 41.65
N GLY A 579 33.46 12.96 41.14
CA GLY A 579 34.17 12.32 40.02
C GLY A 579 33.75 12.74 38.61
N GLY A 580 32.93 13.79 38.46
CA GLY A 580 32.62 14.41 37.17
C GLY A 580 33.72 15.37 36.69
N SER A 581 33.97 15.41 35.38
CA SER A 581 35.02 16.27 34.81
C SER A 581 34.52 17.67 34.47
N LYS A 582 35.12 18.70 35.10
CA LYS A 582 34.90 20.11 34.72
C LYS A 582 35.39 20.46 33.31
N ALA A 583 36.21 19.59 32.69
CA ALA A 583 36.93 19.89 31.44
C ALA A 583 36.19 19.47 30.16
N ASN A 584 35.12 18.67 30.25
CA ASN A 584 34.44 18.18 29.06
C ASN A 584 32.92 17.97 29.26
N ILE A 585 32.13 18.82 28.60
CA ILE A 585 30.66 18.79 28.50
C ILE A 585 30.11 17.42 28.04
N TRP A 586 30.86 16.72 27.17
CA TRP A 586 30.48 15.39 26.67
C TRP A 586 30.46 14.33 27.76
N SER A 587 31.21 14.50 28.86
CA SER A 587 31.18 13.54 29.98
C SER A 587 29.87 13.59 30.77
N ILE A 588 29.19 14.73 30.80
CA ILE A 588 27.87 14.91 31.42
C ILE A 588 26.78 14.40 30.47
N LEU A 589 26.89 14.72 29.16
CA LEU A 589 25.96 14.25 28.14
C LEU A 589 25.97 12.72 27.96
N LEU A 590 27.15 12.09 28.05
CA LEU A 590 27.27 10.61 28.03
C LEU A 590 26.61 9.96 29.25
N ALA A 591 26.70 10.57 30.43
CA ALA A 591 26.03 10.07 31.64
C ALA A 591 24.50 10.26 31.59
N LEU A 592 24.00 11.33 30.97
CA LEU A 592 22.56 11.46 30.66
C LEU A 592 22.10 10.39 29.65
N GLY A 593 22.95 10.09 28.66
CA GLY A 593 22.71 9.03 27.67
C GLY A 593 22.50 7.64 28.26
N SER A 594 23.10 7.31 29.41
CA SER A 594 22.87 6.02 30.10
C SER A 594 21.74 6.05 31.14
N VAL A 595 21.33 7.23 31.61
CA VAL A 595 20.17 7.42 32.51
C VAL A 595 18.84 7.29 31.75
N ILE A 596 18.73 7.87 30.55
CA ILE A 596 17.48 7.87 29.77
C ILE A 596 16.94 6.44 29.52
N PRO A 597 17.76 5.44 29.09
CA PRO A 597 17.32 4.04 29.00
C PRO A 597 16.87 3.44 30.34
N LYS A 598 17.55 3.77 31.44
CA LYS A 598 17.22 3.27 32.79
C LYS A 598 15.91 3.84 33.35
N ILE A 599 15.42 4.94 32.79
CA ILE A 599 14.10 5.51 33.11
C ILE A 599 13.03 4.97 32.15
N LEU A 600 13.28 5.02 30.84
CA LEU A 600 12.30 4.62 29.82
C LEU A 600 12.02 3.11 29.77
N PHE A 601 13.02 2.27 30.08
CA PHE A 601 12.91 0.81 29.96
C PHE A 601 12.87 0.07 31.31
N ASN A 602 12.67 0.76 32.44
CA ASN A 602 12.55 0.11 33.75
C ASN A 602 11.09 -0.33 34.03
N PRO A 603 10.80 -1.65 34.10
CA PRO A 603 9.43 -2.15 34.27
C PRO A 603 8.78 -1.80 35.61
N GLY A 604 9.55 -1.39 36.63
CA GLY A 604 9.01 -0.94 37.92
C GLY A 604 8.43 0.47 37.91
N LEU A 605 9.00 1.38 37.12
CA LEU A 605 8.60 2.80 37.05
C LEU A 605 7.44 3.04 36.08
N VAL A 606 7.40 2.30 34.98
CA VAL A 606 6.38 2.42 33.93
C VAL A 606 4.96 2.13 34.44
N ARG A 607 4.83 1.30 35.48
CA ARG A 607 3.52 0.79 35.93
C ARG A 607 2.69 1.77 36.80
N GLU A 608 3.33 2.70 37.49
CA GLU A 608 2.61 3.68 38.34
C GLU A 608 2.69 5.13 37.84
N VAL A 609 3.81 5.57 37.25
CA VAL A 609 4.02 7.01 36.98
C VAL A 609 3.78 7.40 35.51
N ALA A 610 4.05 6.51 34.56
CA ALA A 610 3.90 6.82 33.14
C ALA A 610 2.43 7.00 32.71
N TYR A 611 1.49 6.34 33.40
CA TYR A 611 0.07 6.34 33.03
C TYR A 611 -0.59 7.72 33.17
N GLU A 612 -0.42 8.40 34.32
CA GLU A 612 -0.93 9.77 34.48
C GLU A 612 -0.15 10.79 33.64
N PHE A 613 1.19 10.66 33.56
CA PHE A 613 2.02 11.61 32.83
C PHE A 613 1.67 11.68 31.34
N VAL A 614 1.58 10.52 30.67
CA VAL A 614 1.29 10.45 29.22
C VAL A 614 -0.18 10.75 28.92
N ALA A 615 -1.13 10.26 29.72
CA ALA A 615 -2.55 10.52 29.51
C ALA A 615 -2.93 12.00 29.75
N THR A 616 -2.31 12.66 30.74
CA THR A 616 -2.58 14.08 31.05
C THR A 616 -1.94 15.02 30.03
N LEU A 617 -0.73 14.71 29.53
CA LEU A 617 -0.12 15.45 28.42
C LEU A 617 -0.94 15.34 27.14
N GLY A 618 -1.35 14.12 26.76
CA GLY A 618 -2.16 13.88 25.55
C GLY A 618 -3.50 14.61 25.57
N THR A 619 -4.17 14.67 26.72
CA THR A 619 -5.47 15.37 26.85
C THR A 619 -5.33 16.89 26.96
N THR A 620 -4.28 17.40 27.62
CA THR A 620 -4.08 18.85 27.78
C THR A 620 -3.62 19.53 26.48
N ILE A 621 -2.76 18.86 25.69
CA ILE A 621 -2.24 19.39 24.41
C ILE A 621 -3.34 19.46 23.33
N ILE A 622 -4.31 18.53 23.35
CA ILE A 622 -5.47 18.56 22.45
C ILE A 622 -6.50 19.62 22.90
N GLY A 623 -6.49 20.04 24.17
CA GLY A 623 -7.46 20.97 24.75
C GLY A 623 -7.09 22.46 24.72
N GLU A 624 -5.84 22.85 25.02
CA GLU A 624 -5.47 24.26 25.22
C GLU A 624 -4.20 24.69 24.46
N VAL A 625 -4.34 24.98 23.16
CA VAL A 625 -3.32 25.74 22.39
C VAL A 625 -3.39 27.23 22.76
N THR A 626 -2.97 27.60 23.98
CA THR A 626 -2.81 29.01 24.38
C THR A 626 -1.56 29.24 25.23
N ALA A 627 -0.49 29.70 24.60
CA ALA A 627 0.84 29.92 25.18
C ALA A 627 0.94 31.14 26.14
N VAL A 628 -0.03 31.31 27.05
CA VAL A 628 -0.21 32.53 27.86
C VAL A 628 0.18 32.35 29.34
N ARG A 629 0.07 31.14 29.92
CA ARG A 629 0.23 30.95 31.38
C ARG A 629 1.66 30.78 31.90
N ILE A 630 2.66 30.62 31.03
CA ILE A 630 4.09 30.55 31.42
C ILE A 630 4.74 31.95 31.49
N VAL A 631 4.13 32.97 30.89
CA VAL A 631 4.79 34.26 30.55
C VAL A 631 4.94 35.25 31.71
N ASN A 632 4.25 35.04 32.84
CA ASN A 632 4.14 36.04 33.92
C ASN A 632 5.24 35.98 35.00
N ALA A 633 6.42 35.40 34.71
CA ALA A 633 7.53 35.32 35.66
C ALA A 633 8.87 35.85 35.09
N LEU A 634 9.48 36.76 35.86
CA LEU A 634 10.90 37.15 35.95
C LEU A 634 11.56 38.01 34.83
N PRO A 635 12.67 38.74 35.12
CA PRO A 635 13.17 39.87 34.31
C PRO A 635 14.72 39.95 33.98
N PHE A 636 15.02 40.43 32.75
CA PHE A 636 16.25 41.11 32.26
C PHE A 636 17.31 40.33 31.44
N ILE A 637 17.36 40.70 30.14
CA ILE A 637 18.43 40.67 29.10
C ILE A 637 19.41 39.49 29.00
N GLY A 638 20.01 38.96 30.08
CA GLY A 638 20.51 37.58 30.05
C GLY A 638 19.34 36.62 29.78
N GLU A 639 18.23 36.88 30.47
CA GLU A 639 16.94 36.25 30.21
C GLU A 639 16.35 36.55 28.83
N ALA A 640 16.82 37.57 28.09
CA ALA A 640 16.34 37.72 26.72
C ALA A 640 16.79 36.51 25.90
N ILE A 641 18.07 36.13 25.96
CA ILE A 641 18.58 34.94 25.27
C ILE A 641 17.92 33.66 25.79
N ALA A 642 17.69 33.55 27.11
CA ALA A 642 16.97 32.42 27.67
C ALA A 642 15.51 32.30 27.18
N VAL A 643 14.75 33.40 27.18
CA VAL A 643 13.36 33.45 26.70
C VAL A 643 13.28 33.22 25.18
N ILE A 644 14.34 33.58 24.45
CA ILE A 644 14.50 33.36 22.99
C ILE A 644 14.70 31.87 22.67
N SER A 645 15.56 31.17 23.43
CA SER A 645 15.79 29.73 23.29
C SER A 645 14.52 28.95 23.66
N LEU A 646 13.91 29.29 24.82
CA LEU A 646 12.78 28.57 25.41
C LEU A 646 11.56 28.38 24.50
N VAL A 647 11.24 29.33 23.60
CA VAL A 647 10.08 29.22 22.68
C VAL A 647 10.43 28.51 21.36
N GLY A 648 11.72 28.40 21.02
CA GLY A 648 12.18 27.53 19.93
C GLY A 648 12.26 26.09 20.39
N ASP A 649 13.00 25.87 21.48
CA ASP A 649 13.33 24.55 21.99
C ASP A 649 12.11 23.82 22.55
N ALA A 650 11.17 24.51 23.21
CA ALA A 650 9.92 23.89 23.67
C ALA A 650 9.00 23.44 22.51
N VAL A 651 9.07 24.08 21.34
CA VAL A 651 8.26 23.65 20.17
C VAL A 651 8.88 22.43 19.51
N THR A 652 10.18 22.43 19.25
CA THR A 652 10.88 21.25 18.72
C THR A 652 10.84 20.07 19.70
N LEU A 653 10.88 20.34 21.02
CA LEU A 653 10.68 19.32 22.06
C LEU A 653 9.24 18.78 22.07
N ALA A 654 8.23 19.65 21.96
CA ALA A 654 6.83 19.21 21.87
C ALA A 654 6.56 18.41 20.58
N GLU A 655 7.22 18.77 19.47
CA GLU A 655 7.13 18.09 18.17
C GLU A 655 7.76 16.69 18.21
N VAL A 656 9.01 16.54 18.65
CA VAL A 656 9.62 15.20 18.82
C VAL A 656 8.86 14.35 19.84
N CYS A 657 8.29 14.94 20.89
CA CYS A 657 7.41 14.22 21.81
C CYS A 657 6.12 13.77 21.14
N ALA A 658 5.44 14.63 20.37
CA ALA A 658 4.20 14.28 19.67
C ALA A 658 4.44 13.20 18.62
N GLU A 659 5.46 13.35 17.77
CA GLU A 659 5.88 12.37 16.76
C GLU A 659 6.27 11.02 17.38
N SER A 660 6.96 11.03 18.52
CA SER A 660 7.30 9.82 19.27
C SER A 660 6.09 9.18 19.95
N VAL A 661 5.07 9.95 20.34
CA VAL A 661 3.84 9.40 20.93
C VAL A 661 2.95 8.75 19.86
N ILE A 662 2.80 9.36 18.68
CA ILE A 662 1.89 8.87 17.63
C ILE A 662 2.45 7.70 16.79
N CYS A 663 3.75 7.43 16.86
CA CYS A 663 4.39 6.39 16.04
C CYS A 663 4.76 5.14 16.84
N PRO A 664 4.56 3.90 16.31
CA PRO A 664 5.13 2.70 16.91
C PRO A 664 6.67 2.70 16.94
N TRP A 665 7.24 1.83 17.78
CA TRP A 665 8.70 1.56 17.86
C TRP A 665 9.31 1.05 16.55
N VAL A 666 8.51 0.35 15.75
CA VAL A 666 8.88 -0.23 14.46
C VAL A 666 7.77 0.11 13.46
N ILE A 667 8.12 0.77 12.35
CA ILE A 667 7.24 0.93 11.19
C ILE A 667 7.65 -0.10 10.14
N GLU A 668 6.69 -0.87 9.64
CA GLU A 668 6.92 -1.87 8.61
C GLU A 668 6.55 -1.36 7.21
N ASN A 669 7.34 -1.74 6.21
CA ASN A 669 6.98 -1.68 4.81
C ASN A 669 7.59 -2.88 4.09
N GLU A 670 7.01 -3.35 2.98
CA GLU A 670 7.52 -4.52 2.24
C GLU A 670 7.80 -4.16 0.79
N VAL A 671 8.90 -4.70 0.26
CA VAL A 671 9.26 -4.67 -1.16
C VAL A 671 9.24 -6.11 -1.67
N SER A 672 8.35 -6.40 -2.61
CA SER A 672 8.18 -7.71 -3.24
C SER A 672 8.44 -7.63 -4.74
N LEU A 673 9.09 -8.65 -5.29
CA LEU A 673 9.28 -8.80 -6.73
C LEU A 673 8.13 -9.62 -7.30
N THR A 674 7.61 -9.23 -8.47
CA THR A 674 6.44 -9.86 -9.10
C THR A 674 6.56 -9.87 -10.62
N TYR A 675 5.78 -10.70 -11.31
CA TYR A 675 5.62 -10.67 -12.77
C TYR A 675 4.18 -11.00 -13.18
N GLY A 676 3.79 -10.53 -14.37
CA GLY A 676 2.56 -10.98 -15.01
C GLY A 676 2.72 -12.42 -15.51
N ALA A 677 1.77 -13.29 -15.18
CA ALA A 677 1.70 -14.65 -15.70
C ALA A 677 0.28 -15.02 -16.13
N THR A 678 0.18 -15.90 -17.11
CA THR A 678 -1.09 -16.46 -17.59
C THR A 678 -1.17 -17.92 -17.19
N VAL A 679 -2.13 -18.25 -16.33
CA VAL A 679 -2.41 -19.63 -15.89
C VAL A 679 -3.56 -20.20 -16.73
N THR A 680 -3.28 -21.24 -17.49
CA THR A 680 -4.25 -21.96 -18.33
C THR A 680 -4.59 -23.30 -17.68
N ILE A 681 -5.82 -23.40 -17.18
CA ILE A 681 -6.35 -24.59 -16.52
C ILE A 681 -7.24 -25.32 -17.51
N ALA A 682 -6.85 -26.52 -17.93
CA ALA A 682 -7.66 -27.40 -18.75
C ALA A 682 -8.57 -28.29 -17.87
N ARG A 683 -9.66 -28.77 -18.46
CA ARG A 683 -10.49 -29.85 -17.92
C ARG A 683 -9.72 -31.19 -17.85
N ASP A 684 -10.32 -32.20 -17.22
CA ASP A 684 -9.82 -33.58 -17.33
C ASP A 684 -9.86 -34.05 -18.80
N SER A 685 -8.89 -34.85 -19.24
CA SER A 685 -8.91 -35.40 -20.60
C SER A 685 -10.00 -36.45 -20.79
N ARG A 686 -10.50 -37.04 -19.70
CA ARG A 686 -11.50 -38.11 -19.67
C ARG A 686 -12.95 -37.61 -19.59
N ASP A 687 -13.18 -36.30 -19.43
CA ASP A 687 -14.50 -35.67 -19.64
C ASP A 687 -14.42 -34.67 -20.80
N ALA A 688 -15.54 -34.41 -21.48
CA ALA A 688 -15.59 -33.36 -22.51
C ALA A 688 -15.76 -31.95 -21.93
N THR A 689 -16.10 -31.83 -20.64
CA THR A 689 -16.41 -30.59 -19.92
C THR A 689 -15.55 -30.44 -18.66
N PHE A 690 -15.64 -29.32 -17.96
CA PHE A 690 -15.29 -29.23 -16.53
C PHE A 690 -16.34 -29.95 -15.67
N PRO A 691 -16.01 -30.41 -14.45
CA PRO A 691 -16.87 -31.28 -13.66
C PRO A 691 -18.28 -30.72 -13.51
N LYS A 692 -19.27 -31.52 -13.90
CA LYS A 692 -20.62 -31.04 -14.24
C LYS A 692 -21.37 -30.42 -13.05
N THR A 693 -21.07 -30.91 -11.85
CA THR A 693 -21.56 -30.41 -10.55
C THR A 693 -20.81 -29.19 -10.02
N ALA A 694 -19.62 -28.85 -10.55
CA ALA A 694 -18.84 -27.72 -10.08
C ALA A 694 -19.56 -26.38 -10.30
N ARG A 695 -19.43 -25.46 -9.35
CA ARG A 695 -20.01 -24.11 -9.41
C ARG A 695 -18.96 -23.02 -9.15
N SER A 696 -17.89 -23.34 -8.44
CA SER A 696 -16.77 -22.45 -8.18
C SER A 696 -15.42 -23.15 -8.30
N TRP A 697 -14.37 -22.37 -8.51
CA TRP A 697 -12.97 -22.80 -8.45
C TRP A 697 -12.14 -21.83 -7.60
N ARG A 698 -11.05 -22.34 -7.03
CA ARG A 698 -10.06 -21.62 -6.20
C ARG A 698 -8.66 -21.99 -6.68
N LEU A 699 -7.90 -21.01 -7.14
CA LEU A 699 -6.52 -21.12 -7.61
C LEU A 699 -5.56 -20.50 -6.58
N GLU A 700 -4.47 -21.19 -6.30
CA GLU A 700 -3.44 -20.78 -5.33
C GLU A 700 -2.05 -20.94 -5.92
N ALA A 701 -1.14 -20.04 -5.53
CA ALA A 701 0.30 -20.15 -5.80
C ALA A 701 1.05 -20.56 -4.54
N LYS A 702 1.96 -21.51 -4.68
CA LYS A 702 2.90 -21.93 -3.65
C LYS A 702 4.33 -21.68 -4.12
N VAL A 703 5.14 -20.99 -3.31
CA VAL A 703 6.58 -20.82 -3.54
C VAL A 703 7.33 -21.64 -2.49
N ASP A 704 8.21 -22.54 -2.96
CA ASP A 704 8.91 -23.56 -2.17
C ASP A 704 8.00 -24.42 -1.25
N GLY A 705 6.69 -24.43 -1.52
CA GLY A 705 5.64 -25.12 -0.77
C GLY A 705 4.76 -24.21 0.10
N ALA A 706 5.18 -22.97 0.37
CA ALA A 706 4.46 -21.99 1.18
C ALA A 706 3.41 -21.24 0.34
N LEU A 707 2.22 -20.98 0.89
CA LEU A 707 1.19 -20.17 0.22
C LEU A 707 1.55 -18.69 0.25
N VAL A 708 1.69 -18.07 -0.93
CA VAL A 708 2.23 -16.70 -1.07
C VAL A 708 1.27 -15.70 -1.73
N LEU A 709 0.08 -16.13 -2.16
CA LEU A 709 -0.95 -15.27 -2.73
C LEU A 709 -2.30 -15.51 -2.02
N ALA A 710 -3.10 -14.44 -1.92
CA ALA A 710 -4.51 -14.58 -1.62
C ALA A 710 -5.19 -15.46 -2.70
N PRO A 711 -6.02 -16.45 -2.34
CA PRO A 711 -6.60 -17.37 -3.31
C PRO A 711 -7.47 -16.64 -4.34
N ILE A 712 -7.19 -16.88 -5.62
CA ILE A 712 -7.98 -16.34 -6.73
C ILE A 712 -9.19 -17.26 -6.91
N THR A 713 -10.39 -16.69 -6.98
CA THR A 713 -11.63 -17.48 -7.07
C THR A 713 -12.49 -17.04 -8.25
N GLY A 714 -13.29 -17.96 -8.77
CA GLY A 714 -14.24 -17.68 -9.83
C GLY A 714 -15.35 -18.72 -9.92
N SER A 715 -16.35 -18.44 -10.76
CA SER A 715 -17.47 -19.34 -11.03
C SER A 715 -17.24 -20.20 -12.28
N VAL A 716 -17.90 -21.36 -12.34
CA VAL A 716 -17.96 -22.24 -13.52
C VAL A 716 -19.35 -22.89 -13.61
N ASN A 717 -19.73 -23.34 -14.80
CA ASN A 717 -20.98 -24.08 -15.08
C ASN A 717 -22.28 -23.42 -14.54
N GLY A 718 -22.36 -22.08 -14.57
CA GLY A 718 -23.55 -21.32 -14.17
C GLY A 718 -24.71 -21.46 -15.17
N GLY A 719 -25.96 -21.30 -14.72
CA GLY A 719 -27.15 -21.33 -15.58
C GLY A 719 -27.46 -22.68 -16.23
N GLY A 720 -26.80 -23.76 -15.79
CA GLY A 720 -26.92 -25.11 -16.33
C GLY A 720 -25.96 -25.42 -17.50
N THR A 721 -25.38 -24.41 -18.14
CA THR A 721 -24.42 -24.57 -19.26
C THR A 721 -23.09 -25.14 -18.78
N LEU A 722 -22.55 -26.16 -19.45
CA LEU A 722 -21.24 -26.73 -19.14
C LEU A 722 -20.14 -26.10 -19.98
N ARG A 723 -19.01 -25.74 -19.37
CA ARG A 723 -17.83 -25.24 -20.09
C ARG A 723 -16.86 -26.37 -20.44
N SER A 724 -16.23 -26.29 -21.61
CA SER A 724 -15.11 -27.15 -22.02
C SER A 724 -13.84 -26.37 -22.41
N ASP A 725 -13.96 -25.10 -22.80
CA ASP A 725 -12.78 -24.25 -23.10
C ASP A 725 -11.97 -23.98 -21.82
N PRO A 726 -10.63 -24.11 -21.85
CA PRO A 726 -9.75 -23.86 -20.70
C PRO A 726 -10.05 -22.54 -19.96
N LEU A 727 -9.86 -22.54 -18.64
CA LEU A 727 -9.87 -21.30 -17.86
C LEU A 727 -8.52 -20.63 -18.04
N VAL A 728 -8.51 -19.45 -18.65
CA VAL A 728 -7.33 -18.59 -18.77
C VAL A 728 -7.43 -17.51 -17.71
N VAL A 729 -6.49 -17.49 -16.77
CA VAL A 729 -6.46 -16.60 -15.61
C VAL A 729 -5.17 -15.78 -15.66
N GLU A 730 -5.29 -14.47 -15.86
CA GLU A 730 -4.16 -13.55 -15.71
C GLU A 730 -3.90 -13.30 -14.21
N VAL A 731 -2.65 -13.45 -13.80
CA VAL A 731 -2.23 -13.37 -12.39
C VAL A 731 -0.97 -12.53 -12.25
N VAL A 732 -0.79 -11.92 -11.07
CA VAL A 732 0.47 -11.30 -10.67
C VAL A 732 1.18 -12.31 -9.76
N ALA A 733 2.15 -13.01 -10.31
CA ALA A 733 2.92 -14.04 -9.60
C ALA A 733 4.06 -13.40 -8.80
N PRO A 734 4.35 -13.88 -7.57
CA PRO A 734 5.54 -13.46 -6.84
C PRO A 734 6.80 -14.10 -7.43
N PHE A 735 7.90 -13.34 -7.45
CA PHE A 735 9.23 -13.79 -7.84
C PHE A 735 10.12 -14.02 -6.62
N GLY A 736 11.05 -14.96 -6.71
CA GLY A 736 11.86 -15.43 -5.59
C GLY A 736 11.40 -16.77 -5.03
N GLY A 737 12.18 -17.33 -4.11
CA GLY A 737 12.15 -18.78 -3.84
C GLY A 737 12.77 -19.60 -4.98
N LYS A 738 13.05 -20.88 -4.76
CA LYS A 738 13.62 -21.75 -5.81
C LYS A 738 12.56 -22.17 -6.82
N GLN A 739 11.36 -22.51 -6.35
CA GLN A 739 10.30 -23.07 -7.19
C GLN A 739 8.93 -22.45 -6.89
N ILE A 740 8.11 -22.32 -7.94
CA ILE A 740 6.69 -21.97 -7.86
C ILE A 740 5.83 -23.10 -8.43
N GLN A 741 4.69 -23.37 -7.78
CA GLN A 741 3.67 -24.32 -8.22
C GLN A 741 2.28 -23.72 -8.03
N TRP A 742 1.39 -24.03 -8.96
CA TRP A 742 -0.01 -23.61 -8.93
C TRP A 742 -0.90 -24.81 -8.60
N SER A 743 -1.90 -24.62 -7.74
CA SER A 743 -2.90 -25.63 -7.43
C SER A 743 -4.30 -25.05 -7.53
N VAL A 744 -5.22 -25.76 -8.18
CA VAL A 744 -6.64 -25.40 -8.30
C VAL A 744 -7.53 -26.46 -7.66
N VAL A 745 -8.59 -26.01 -6.99
CA VAL A 745 -9.67 -26.85 -6.47
C VAL A 745 -10.99 -26.39 -7.09
N PHE A 746 -11.79 -27.34 -7.59
CA PHE A 746 -13.16 -27.11 -8.06
C PHE A 746 -14.16 -27.65 -7.03
N SER A 747 -15.20 -26.88 -6.75
CA SER A 747 -16.21 -27.19 -5.73
C SER A 747 -17.64 -27.14 -6.26
N ASP A 748 -18.50 -28.00 -5.72
CA ASP A 748 -19.95 -28.00 -5.97
C ASP A 748 -20.69 -26.88 -5.21
N SER A 749 -22.01 -26.81 -5.35
CA SER A 749 -22.86 -25.83 -4.64
C SER A 749 -22.92 -25.98 -3.12
N ALA A 750 -22.44 -27.10 -2.57
CA ALA A 750 -22.36 -27.35 -1.13
C ALA A 750 -20.93 -27.15 -0.57
N GLY A 751 -19.95 -26.84 -1.44
CA GLY A 751 -18.55 -26.65 -1.08
C GLY A 751 -17.71 -27.92 -1.12
N ASN A 752 -18.26 -29.07 -1.53
CA ASN A 752 -17.50 -30.31 -1.67
C ASN A 752 -16.56 -30.22 -2.87
N GLN A 753 -15.36 -30.77 -2.74
CA GLN A 753 -14.40 -30.85 -3.84
C GLN A 753 -14.82 -31.87 -4.90
N VAL A 754 -14.89 -31.45 -6.17
CA VAL A 754 -15.29 -32.27 -7.32
C VAL A 754 -14.22 -32.32 -8.43
N GLY A 755 -13.14 -31.56 -8.28
CA GLY A 755 -11.97 -31.62 -9.16
C GLY A 755 -10.77 -30.93 -8.54
N THR A 756 -9.57 -31.32 -8.95
CA THR A 756 -8.31 -30.70 -8.49
C THR A 756 -7.24 -30.78 -9.57
N GLY A 757 -6.39 -29.77 -9.68
CA GLY A 757 -5.25 -29.77 -10.59
C GLY A 757 -4.05 -29.14 -9.93
N VAL A 758 -2.86 -29.63 -10.29
CA VAL A 758 -1.58 -29.10 -9.78
C VAL A 758 -0.61 -28.99 -10.96
N SER A 759 0.07 -27.85 -11.07
CA SER A 759 1.06 -27.63 -12.12
C SER A 759 2.37 -28.39 -11.85
N ALA A 760 3.23 -28.46 -12.86
CA ALA A 760 4.65 -28.72 -12.61
C ALA A 760 5.24 -27.68 -11.64
N LEU A 761 6.37 -28.03 -11.02
CA LEU A 761 7.23 -27.08 -10.30
C LEU A 761 8.08 -26.33 -11.32
N PHE A 762 7.98 -25.01 -11.34
CA PHE A 762 8.77 -24.13 -12.21
C PHE A 762 9.85 -23.43 -11.39
N ALA A 763 11.03 -23.18 -11.96
CA ALA A 763 12.03 -22.33 -11.32
C ALA A 763 11.48 -20.89 -11.17
N ASN A 764 11.78 -20.24 -10.04
CA ASN A 764 11.28 -18.91 -9.71
C ASN A 764 12.38 -17.94 -9.24
N ASP A 765 13.65 -18.32 -9.39
CA ASP A 765 14.84 -17.54 -9.03
C ASP A 765 15.63 -16.99 -10.23
N ASP A 766 15.34 -17.39 -11.48
CA ASP A 766 15.97 -16.83 -12.69
C ASP A 766 15.12 -15.70 -13.30
N PRO A 767 15.57 -14.42 -13.24
CA PRO A 767 14.82 -13.29 -13.79
C PRO A 767 14.78 -13.27 -15.32
N ASN A 768 15.57 -14.08 -16.02
CA ASN A 768 15.55 -14.16 -17.49
C ASN A 768 14.57 -15.23 -18.01
N ASN A 769 14.15 -16.17 -17.15
CA ASN A 769 13.33 -17.32 -17.52
C ASN A 769 12.09 -17.43 -16.63
N LEU A 770 11.37 -16.32 -16.48
CA LEU A 770 10.15 -16.24 -15.67
C LEU A 770 9.06 -17.19 -16.19
N PRO A 771 8.37 -17.97 -15.31
CA PRO A 771 7.29 -18.88 -15.70
C PRO A 771 5.98 -18.11 -15.94
N SER A 772 6.02 -17.18 -16.89
CA SER A 772 4.92 -16.30 -17.32
C SER A 772 3.77 -17.03 -18.05
N LYS A 773 3.94 -18.31 -18.37
CA LYS A 773 2.89 -19.16 -18.96
C LYS A 773 2.89 -20.51 -18.26
N VAL A 774 1.81 -20.81 -17.56
CA VAL A 774 1.63 -22.06 -16.82
C VAL A 774 0.40 -22.78 -17.36
N GLY A 775 0.57 -24.02 -17.83
CA GLY A 775 -0.53 -24.85 -18.33
C GLY A 775 -0.61 -26.17 -17.56
N PHE A 776 -1.81 -26.55 -17.10
CA PHE A 776 -2.06 -27.87 -16.51
C PHE A 776 -3.54 -28.26 -16.61
N ALA A 777 -3.84 -29.55 -16.50
CA ALA A 777 -5.20 -30.08 -16.46
C ALA A 777 -5.62 -30.39 -15.03
N ILE A 778 -6.93 -30.43 -14.78
CA ILE A 778 -7.49 -31.02 -13.56
C ILE A 778 -7.67 -32.53 -13.72
N THR A 779 -7.70 -33.21 -12.58
CA THR A 779 -8.30 -34.52 -12.39
C THR A 779 -9.69 -34.33 -11.79
N GLU A 780 -10.71 -34.87 -12.44
CA GLU A 780 -12.08 -34.90 -11.93
C GLU A 780 -12.28 -36.00 -10.89
N LEU A 781 -13.13 -35.72 -9.90
CA LEU A 781 -13.49 -36.63 -8.83
C LEU A 781 -14.97 -37.03 -8.99
N PRO A 782 -15.29 -38.32 -9.18
CA PRO A 782 -16.66 -38.75 -9.41
C PRO A 782 -17.52 -38.54 -8.14
N PRO A 783 -18.74 -38.01 -8.27
CA PRO A 783 -19.59 -37.70 -7.12
C PRO A 783 -19.97 -38.97 -6.35
N THR A 784 -19.72 -39.01 -5.04
CA THR A 784 -20.01 -40.18 -4.20
C THR A 784 -21.52 -40.38 -4.08
N LEU A 785 -22.02 -41.52 -4.59
CA LEU A 785 -23.41 -41.91 -4.36
C LEU A 785 -23.59 -42.49 -2.95
N THR A 786 -24.68 -42.11 -2.30
CA THR A 786 -25.12 -42.60 -0.99
C THR A 786 -26.63 -42.80 -1.04
N SER A 787 -27.21 -43.50 -0.06
CA SER A 787 -28.68 -43.68 0.05
C SER A 787 -29.49 -42.39 0.19
N LYS A 788 -28.84 -41.23 0.33
CA LYS A 788 -29.46 -39.90 0.35
C LYS A 788 -29.39 -39.17 -0.99
N THR A 789 -28.61 -39.66 -1.95
CA THR A 789 -28.39 -38.96 -3.22
C THR A 789 -29.67 -38.93 -4.05
N VAL A 790 -29.98 -37.77 -4.63
CA VAL A 790 -31.11 -37.60 -5.57
C VAL A 790 -30.61 -36.95 -6.85
N PHE A 791 -31.08 -37.47 -7.98
CA PHE A 791 -30.76 -36.97 -9.31
C PHE A 791 -31.73 -35.86 -9.67
N LYS A 792 -31.20 -34.67 -9.92
CA LYS A 792 -32.02 -33.48 -10.20
C LYS A 792 -31.79 -33.01 -11.61
N ARG A 793 -32.88 -32.70 -12.31
CA ARG A 793 -32.86 -31.99 -13.60
C ARG A 793 -32.18 -30.64 -13.38
N VAL A 794 -31.04 -30.42 -14.02
CA VAL A 794 -30.17 -29.23 -13.84
C VAL A 794 -30.14 -28.32 -15.06
N ALA A 795 -30.37 -28.88 -16.24
CA ALA A 795 -30.39 -28.14 -17.50
C ALA A 795 -31.19 -28.92 -18.54
N THR A 796 -31.85 -28.19 -19.43
CA THR A 796 -32.57 -28.74 -20.58
C THR A 796 -32.29 -27.91 -21.82
N THR A 797 -32.32 -28.51 -23.00
CA THR A 797 -32.16 -27.79 -24.27
C THR A 797 -33.40 -26.97 -24.62
N ALA A 798 -33.16 -25.75 -25.09
CA ALA A 798 -34.16 -24.82 -25.61
C ALA A 798 -33.54 -23.98 -26.73
N TYR A 799 -34.36 -23.21 -27.45
CA TYR A 799 -33.89 -22.23 -28.42
C TYR A 799 -33.96 -20.81 -27.82
N ASP A 800 -32.82 -20.14 -27.67
CA ASP A 800 -32.77 -18.76 -27.23
C ASP A 800 -32.88 -17.82 -28.46
N ARG A 801 -34.07 -17.22 -28.63
CA ARG A 801 -34.33 -16.23 -29.68
C ARG A 801 -33.51 -14.95 -29.57
N ALA A 802 -33.07 -14.56 -28.38
CA ALA A 802 -32.25 -13.37 -28.16
C ALA A 802 -30.76 -13.64 -28.47
N ALA A 803 -30.29 -14.86 -28.23
CA ALA A 803 -28.96 -15.31 -28.66
C ALA A 803 -28.92 -15.79 -30.12
N GLY A 804 -30.06 -16.16 -30.70
CA GLY A 804 -30.20 -16.63 -32.09
C GLY A 804 -29.84 -18.10 -32.30
N GLY A 805 -29.99 -18.95 -31.28
CA GLY A 805 -29.58 -20.35 -31.38
C GLY A 805 -29.94 -21.20 -30.16
N TYR A 806 -29.63 -22.49 -30.25
CA TYR A 806 -29.88 -23.46 -29.19
C TYR A 806 -29.02 -23.20 -27.95
N THR A 807 -29.51 -23.54 -26.77
CA THR A 807 -28.80 -23.41 -25.49
C THR A 807 -29.20 -24.52 -24.53
N TRP A 808 -28.31 -24.90 -23.63
CA TRP A 808 -28.68 -25.52 -22.37
C TRP A 808 -29.18 -24.44 -21.40
N SER A 809 -30.21 -24.72 -20.61
CA SER A 809 -30.70 -23.78 -19.58
C SER A 809 -31.37 -24.49 -18.41
N ASP A 810 -31.11 -23.98 -17.20
CA ASP A 810 -31.80 -24.35 -15.95
C ASP A 810 -33.23 -23.77 -15.81
N ARG A 811 -33.69 -22.96 -16.77
CA ARG A 811 -34.98 -22.24 -16.72
C ARG A 811 -36.15 -22.95 -17.42
N VAL A 812 -35.90 -24.08 -18.06
CA VAL A 812 -36.91 -24.82 -18.83
C VAL A 812 -37.67 -25.75 -17.89
N ALA A 813 -38.99 -25.55 -17.78
CA ALA A 813 -39.86 -26.47 -17.06
C ALA A 813 -40.28 -27.63 -17.97
N VAL A 814 -40.14 -28.87 -17.48
CA VAL A 814 -40.43 -30.10 -18.23
C VAL A 814 -41.40 -30.99 -17.42
N PRO A 815 -42.69 -30.64 -17.35
CA PRO A 815 -43.69 -31.39 -16.59
C PRO A 815 -44.20 -32.65 -17.30
N GLY A 816 -43.88 -32.85 -18.58
CA GLY A 816 -44.42 -33.93 -19.40
C GLY A 816 -44.14 -35.34 -18.86
N THR A 817 -45.13 -36.20 -18.99
CA THR A 817 -45.14 -37.60 -18.54
C THR A 817 -45.67 -38.51 -19.65
N VAL A 818 -45.67 -39.83 -19.44
CA VAL A 818 -46.22 -40.78 -20.42
C VAL A 818 -47.70 -40.51 -20.71
N ALA A 819 -48.49 -40.10 -19.70
CA ALA A 819 -49.91 -39.77 -19.87
C ALA A 819 -50.15 -38.36 -20.46
N THR A 820 -49.17 -37.46 -20.37
CA THR A 820 -49.30 -36.05 -20.80
C THR A 820 -48.36 -35.67 -21.94
N ALA A 821 -47.77 -36.68 -22.61
CA ALA A 821 -46.75 -36.51 -23.63
C ALA A 821 -47.20 -35.56 -24.75
N ARG A 822 -46.37 -34.55 -25.01
CA ARG A 822 -46.60 -33.51 -26.04
C ARG A 822 -45.76 -33.73 -27.29
N HIS A 823 -44.98 -34.80 -27.30
CA HIS A 823 -44.22 -35.31 -28.43
C HIS A 823 -44.72 -36.72 -28.79
N GLN A 824 -44.69 -37.11 -30.07
CA GLN A 824 -45.39 -38.32 -30.53
C GLN A 824 -44.79 -39.60 -29.93
N GLU A 825 -43.47 -39.76 -29.97
CA GLU A 825 -42.76 -40.89 -29.34
C GLU A 825 -41.29 -40.51 -29.10
N VAL A 826 -40.72 -40.86 -27.95
CA VAL A 826 -39.29 -40.66 -27.64
C VAL A 826 -38.67 -42.01 -27.32
N ILE A 827 -37.59 -42.35 -28.02
CA ILE A 827 -37.26 -43.74 -28.36
C ILE A 827 -35.96 -44.21 -27.71
N SER A 828 -34.93 -43.37 -27.65
CA SER A 828 -33.73 -43.64 -26.85
C SER A 828 -32.90 -42.38 -26.63
N ALA A 829 -32.00 -42.45 -25.64
CA ALA A 829 -30.90 -41.52 -25.44
C ALA A 829 -29.56 -42.26 -25.55
N ALA A 830 -28.48 -41.55 -25.86
CA ALA A 830 -27.10 -42.06 -25.86
C ALA A 830 -26.13 -40.98 -25.39
N ILE A 831 -24.94 -41.35 -24.89
CA ILE A 831 -23.91 -40.40 -24.48
C ILE A 831 -22.50 -40.89 -24.81
N ALA A 832 -21.75 -40.08 -25.55
CA ALA A 832 -20.32 -40.27 -25.80
C ALA A 832 -19.54 -39.38 -24.82
N THR A 833 -19.21 -39.88 -23.62
CA THR A 833 -18.68 -39.05 -22.53
C THR A 833 -17.45 -38.23 -22.93
N ARG A 834 -16.39 -38.86 -23.47
CA ARG A 834 -15.16 -38.15 -23.86
C ARG A 834 -15.32 -37.16 -25.02
N LEU A 835 -16.30 -37.37 -25.90
CA LEU A 835 -16.62 -36.44 -26.99
C LEU A 835 -17.57 -35.32 -26.55
N GLY A 836 -18.40 -35.54 -25.53
CA GLY A 836 -19.39 -34.58 -25.09
C GLY A 836 -20.54 -34.43 -26.08
N VAL A 837 -20.99 -35.54 -26.67
CA VAL A 837 -22.16 -35.57 -27.56
C VAL A 837 -23.21 -36.51 -26.97
N ALA A 838 -24.37 -35.95 -26.66
CA ALA A 838 -25.56 -36.70 -26.31
C ALA A 838 -26.39 -36.97 -27.58
N GLY A 839 -26.89 -38.18 -27.74
CA GLY A 839 -27.74 -38.60 -28.86
C GLY A 839 -29.19 -38.77 -28.42
N ALA A 840 -30.13 -38.47 -29.31
CA ALA A 840 -31.55 -38.72 -29.13
C ALA A 840 -32.15 -39.37 -30.39
N VAL A 841 -33.04 -40.34 -30.16
CA VAL A 841 -33.91 -40.92 -31.19
C VAL A 841 -35.36 -40.63 -30.81
N PHE A 842 -36.17 -40.19 -31.76
CA PHE A 842 -37.57 -39.84 -31.53
C PHE A 842 -38.40 -40.08 -32.80
N LYS A 843 -39.72 -40.09 -32.65
CA LYS A 843 -40.67 -40.25 -33.74
C LYS A 843 -41.55 -39.02 -33.87
N GLN A 844 -41.78 -38.57 -35.09
CA GLN A 844 -42.66 -37.46 -35.41
C GLN A 844 -43.21 -37.62 -36.83
N ALA A 845 -44.52 -37.46 -37.01
CA ALA A 845 -45.22 -37.68 -38.30
C ALA A 845 -44.91 -39.05 -38.94
N ASP A 846 -44.89 -40.11 -38.10
CA ASP A 846 -44.58 -41.51 -38.45
C ASP A 846 -43.17 -41.78 -39.05
N ARG A 847 -42.37 -40.71 -39.10
CA ARG A 847 -40.91 -40.53 -39.13
C ARG A 847 -40.13 -40.90 -37.89
N TYR A 848 -39.09 -41.75 -37.92
CA TYR A 848 -38.06 -41.78 -36.86
C TYR A 848 -36.86 -40.91 -37.23
N TYR A 849 -36.43 -40.02 -36.33
CA TYR A 849 -35.31 -39.10 -36.52
C TYR A 849 -34.21 -39.30 -35.49
N VAL A 850 -32.99 -38.88 -35.84
CA VAL A 850 -31.79 -38.94 -35.00
C VAL A 850 -31.16 -37.55 -34.88
N ARG A 851 -30.74 -37.18 -33.67
CA ARG A 851 -30.06 -35.90 -33.39
C ARG A 851 -28.89 -36.14 -32.43
N GLY A 852 -27.75 -35.51 -32.70
CA GLY A 852 -26.68 -35.35 -31.72
C GLY A 852 -26.62 -33.90 -31.22
N VAL A 853 -26.27 -33.74 -29.94
CA VAL A 853 -26.29 -32.46 -29.21
C VAL A 853 -24.99 -32.35 -28.40
N PRO A 854 -24.18 -31.29 -28.56
CA PRO A 854 -23.04 -31.03 -27.69
C PRO A 854 -23.48 -30.80 -26.24
N THR A 855 -22.82 -31.44 -25.29
CA THR A 855 -23.04 -31.23 -23.84
C THR A 855 -22.39 -29.94 -23.34
N ALA A 856 -21.35 -29.47 -24.03
CA ALA A 856 -20.62 -28.25 -23.73
C ALA A 856 -21.17 -27.02 -24.48
N GLN A 857 -21.13 -25.86 -23.82
CA GLN A 857 -21.52 -24.56 -24.33
C GLN A 857 -20.53 -23.49 -23.83
N ASN A 858 -19.53 -23.18 -24.67
CA ASN A 858 -18.54 -22.13 -24.36
C ASN A 858 -18.97 -20.72 -24.81
N GLY A 859 -19.91 -20.65 -25.76
CA GLY A 859 -20.45 -19.40 -26.29
C GLY A 859 -21.86 -19.09 -25.77
N LYS A 860 -22.53 -18.11 -26.39
CA LYS A 860 -23.93 -17.77 -26.08
C LYS A 860 -24.92 -18.89 -26.43
N THR A 861 -24.55 -19.79 -27.34
CA THR A 861 -25.37 -20.88 -27.87
C THR A 861 -24.51 -22.13 -28.06
N ILE A 862 -25.13 -23.31 -28.08
CA ILE A 862 -24.55 -24.50 -28.71
C ILE A 862 -24.72 -24.42 -30.22
N LYS A 863 -23.79 -25.02 -30.96
CA LYS A 863 -23.98 -25.30 -32.40
C LYS A 863 -24.67 -26.66 -32.51
N LEU A 864 -25.72 -26.74 -33.32
CA LEU A 864 -26.26 -28.03 -33.76
C LEU A 864 -25.90 -28.24 -35.24
N GLY A 865 -25.41 -29.43 -35.56
CA GLY A 865 -25.26 -29.90 -36.93
C GLY A 865 -26.63 -30.11 -37.57
N ALA A 866 -26.67 -30.05 -38.89
CA ALA A 866 -27.85 -30.46 -39.65
C ALA A 866 -28.20 -31.91 -39.28
N ALA A 867 -29.45 -32.13 -38.86
CA ALA A 867 -29.97 -33.48 -38.68
C ALA A 867 -30.28 -34.10 -40.05
N PRO A 868 -30.26 -35.44 -40.19
CA PRO A 868 -30.71 -36.10 -41.41
C PRO A 868 -32.18 -35.75 -41.69
N GLN A 869 -32.47 -35.21 -42.88
CA GLN A 869 -33.83 -34.79 -43.24
C GLN A 869 -34.77 -35.99 -43.50
N GLU A 870 -34.22 -37.11 -43.94
CA GLU A 870 -34.99 -38.31 -44.26
C GLU A 870 -35.15 -39.18 -43.01
N GLY A 871 -36.31 -39.07 -42.35
CA GLY A 871 -36.65 -39.91 -41.21
C GLY A 871 -36.98 -41.35 -41.61
N TYR A 872 -36.54 -42.32 -40.81
CA TYR A 872 -36.70 -43.76 -41.05
C TYR A 872 -38.15 -44.23 -40.86
N ALA A 873 -38.55 -45.27 -41.59
CA ALA A 873 -39.87 -45.89 -41.43
C ALA A 873 -39.96 -46.85 -40.21
N ARG A 874 -38.82 -47.33 -39.71
CA ARG A 874 -38.70 -48.18 -38.53
C ARG A 874 -37.70 -47.57 -37.55
N ARG A 875 -37.75 -47.94 -36.28
CA ARG A 875 -36.88 -47.43 -35.19
C ARG A 875 -35.40 -47.72 -35.49
N PRO A 876 -34.51 -46.71 -35.62
CA PRO A 876 -33.06 -46.90 -35.57
C PRO A 876 -32.55 -46.92 -34.12
N PHE A 877 -31.29 -47.30 -33.90
CA PHE A 877 -30.62 -47.20 -32.59
C PHE A 877 -29.27 -46.49 -32.70
N LEU A 878 -29.10 -45.39 -31.95
CA LEU A 878 -27.81 -44.72 -31.76
C LEU A 878 -27.05 -45.39 -30.62
N LEU A 879 -25.86 -45.92 -30.89
CA LEU A 879 -25.03 -46.63 -29.92
C LEU A 879 -23.68 -45.92 -29.79
N PHE A 880 -23.47 -45.20 -28.68
CA PHE A 880 -22.26 -44.40 -28.46
C PHE A 880 -21.33 -45.07 -27.46
N ASP A 881 -20.07 -45.30 -27.84
CA ASP A 881 -19.02 -45.59 -26.87
C ASP A 881 -18.71 -44.34 -26.04
N SER A 882 -18.64 -44.48 -24.72
CA SER A 882 -18.33 -43.38 -23.80
C SER A 882 -16.83 -43.14 -23.61
N PHE A 883 -15.97 -44.09 -23.98
CA PHE A 883 -14.54 -44.09 -23.69
C PHE A 883 -13.65 -43.58 -24.83
N VAL A 884 -14.26 -43.26 -25.96
CA VAL A 884 -13.62 -42.98 -27.26
C VAL A 884 -13.40 -41.50 -27.48
N GLU A 885 -12.21 -41.16 -27.96
CA GLU A 885 -11.80 -39.80 -28.31
C GLU A 885 -12.00 -39.52 -29.80
N LYS A 886 -11.86 -38.24 -30.22
CA LYS A 886 -12.15 -37.83 -31.61
C LYS A 886 -11.28 -38.53 -32.65
N ALA A 887 -10.12 -39.04 -32.24
CA ALA A 887 -9.18 -39.76 -33.10
C ALA A 887 -9.50 -41.26 -33.25
N ASP A 888 -10.28 -41.86 -32.35
CA ASP A 888 -10.53 -43.31 -32.38
C ASP A 888 -11.70 -43.61 -33.35
N GLU A 889 -11.38 -43.66 -34.64
CA GLU A 889 -12.39 -43.88 -35.66
C GLU A 889 -12.99 -45.30 -35.63
N GLY A 890 -14.16 -45.46 -35.03
CA GLY A 890 -15.09 -46.53 -35.43
C GLY A 890 -15.78 -47.34 -34.36
N ASN A 891 -15.71 -46.92 -33.09
CA ASN A 891 -16.42 -47.62 -32.02
C ASN A 891 -17.91 -47.25 -31.94
N HIS A 892 -18.32 -45.99 -32.20
CA HIS A 892 -19.75 -45.65 -32.24
C HIS A 892 -20.44 -46.33 -33.43
N ALA A 893 -21.69 -46.75 -33.22
CA ALA A 893 -22.49 -47.43 -34.22
C ALA A 893 -23.90 -46.85 -34.34
N LEU A 894 -24.44 -46.92 -35.55
CA LEU A 894 -25.86 -46.77 -35.83
C LEU A 894 -26.40 -48.13 -36.27
N LEU A 895 -27.43 -48.63 -35.58
CA LEU A 895 -28.25 -49.72 -36.12
C LEU A 895 -29.33 -49.10 -37.00
N GLU A 896 -29.08 -49.17 -38.31
CA GLU A 896 -29.97 -48.64 -39.33
C GLU A 896 -30.94 -49.75 -39.76
N PRO A 897 -32.27 -49.51 -39.74
CA PRO A 897 -33.23 -50.50 -40.18
C PRO A 897 -33.13 -50.70 -41.70
N ASP A 898 -33.14 -51.95 -42.12
CA ASP A 898 -33.30 -52.35 -43.52
C ASP A 898 -34.67 -51.84 -44.07
N SER A 899 -34.71 -51.37 -45.32
CA SER A 899 -35.93 -50.87 -45.96
C SER A 899 -36.83 -51.98 -46.52
N GLU A 900 -36.28 -53.17 -46.78
CA GLU A 900 -36.95 -54.30 -47.42
C GLU A 900 -37.19 -55.46 -46.45
N THR A 901 -36.27 -55.71 -45.52
CA THR A 901 -36.35 -56.83 -44.57
C THR A 901 -36.70 -56.38 -43.15
N ALA A 902 -36.94 -57.35 -42.26
CA ALA A 902 -37.11 -57.08 -40.82
C ALA A 902 -35.79 -56.73 -40.11
N GLY A 903 -34.64 -56.92 -40.75
CA GLY A 903 -33.32 -56.81 -40.14
C GLY A 903 -32.76 -55.39 -40.01
N TYR A 904 -31.51 -55.32 -39.57
CA TYR A 904 -30.76 -54.10 -39.27
C TYR A 904 -29.31 -54.18 -39.77
N HIS A 905 -28.82 -53.10 -40.36
CA HIS A 905 -27.42 -52.89 -40.72
C HIS A 905 -26.66 -52.22 -39.59
N VAL A 906 -25.44 -52.69 -39.31
CA VAL A 906 -24.50 -51.98 -38.42
C VAL A 906 -23.67 -51.00 -39.25
N ARG A 907 -23.85 -49.70 -39.01
CA ARG A 907 -23.05 -48.62 -39.63
C ARG A 907 -22.02 -48.10 -38.63
N LYS A 908 -20.79 -47.86 -39.09
CA LYS A 908 -19.78 -47.08 -38.35
C LYS A 908 -20.25 -45.62 -38.31
N LEU A 909 -20.27 -45.03 -37.12
CA LEU A 909 -20.76 -43.67 -36.89
C LEU A 909 -19.63 -42.76 -36.41
N THR A 910 -19.53 -41.57 -36.99
CA THR A 910 -18.63 -40.49 -36.59
C THR A 910 -19.44 -39.35 -35.97
N LEU A 911 -18.91 -38.76 -34.90
CA LEU A 911 -19.54 -37.67 -34.14
C LEU A 911 -18.64 -36.43 -34.19
N ASP A 912 -19.17 -35.27 -34.60
CA ASP A 912 -18.47 -33.99 -34.41
C ASP A 912 -18.77 -33.42 -33.02
N PRO A 913 -17.80 -33.36 -32.08
CA PRO A 913 -18.03 -32.78 -30.76
C PRO A 913 -18.32 -31.27 -30.78
N GLY A 914 -17.97 -30.57 -31.88
CA GLY A 914 -18.21 -29.13 -32.01
C GLY A 914 -19.65 -28.75 -32.37
N SER A 915 -20.43 -29.68 -32.93
CA SER A 915 -21.79 -29.43 -33.42
C SER A 915 -22.79 -30.56 -33.13
N GLY A 916 -22.34 -31.71 -32.62
CA GLY A 916 -23.18 -32.90 -32.46
C GLY A 916 -23.58 -33.55 -33.80
N ARG A 917 -22.98 -33.16 -34.93
CA ARG A 917 -23.30 -33.76 -36.23
C ARG A 917 -22.98 -35.25 -36.23
N LEU A 918 -23.93 -36.03 -36.77
CA LEU A 918 -23.86 -37.48 -36.92
C LEU A 918 -23.51 -37.80 -38.38
N GLU A 919 -22.48 -38.61 -38.63
CA GLU A 919 -22.01 -38.97 -39.98
C GLU A 919 -21.79 -40.47 -40.10
N TRP A 920 -22.33 -41.09 -41.15
CA TRP A 920 -22.07 -42.49 -41.52
C TRP A 920 -22.19 -42.66 -43.04
N ASP A 921 -21.68 -43.78 -43.56
CA ASP A 921 -21.90 -44.19 -44.95
C ASP A 921 -23.10 -45.16 -45.02
N PRO A 922 -24.24 -44.79 -45.64
CA PRO A 922 -25.41 -45.66 -45.77
C PRO A 922 -25.21 -46.80 -46.80
N THR A 923 -24.11 -46.80 -47.57
CA THR A 923 -23.81 -47.86 -48.53
C THR A 923 -22.98 -48.99 -47.90
N VAL A 924 -22.22 -48.72 -46.84
CA VAL A 924 -21.30 -49.70 -46.21
C VAL A 924 -21.91 -50.30 -44.94
N SER A 925 -22.02 -51.63 -44.89
CA SER A 925 -22.56 -52.38 -43.74
C SER A 925 -21.44 -53.19 -43.10
N TYR A 926 -21.14 -52.93 -41.82
CA TYR A 926 -20.09 -53.63 -41.07
C TYR A 926 -20.59 -54.92 -40.38
N GLY A 927 -21.89 -55.16 -40.46
CA GLY A 927 -22.56 -56.32 -39.89
C GLY A 927 -24.07 -56.24 -40.09
N GLN A 928 -24.79 -57.36 -39.86
CA GLN A 928 -26.24 -57.43 -39.99
C GLN A 928 -26.91 -58.25 -38.87
N PHE A 929 -28.00 -57.74 -38.33
CA PHE A 929 -28.94 -58.47 -37.48
C PHE A 929 -30.17 -58.85 -38.31
N LEU A 930 -30.40 -60.16 -38.51
CA LEU A 930 -31.53 -60.68 -39.29
C LEU A 930 -32.91 -60.69 -38.58
N LEU A 931 -32.97 -60.42 -37.27
CA LEU A 931 -34.21 -60.33 -36.50
C LEU A 931 -34.54 -58.86 -36.20
N PRO A 932 -35.82 -58.52 -35.89
CA PRO A 932 -36.16 -57.22 -35.35
C PRO A 932 -35.41 -56.98 -34.03
N VAL A 933 -35.10 -55.71 -33.76
CA VAL A 933 -34.38 -55.30 -32.54
C VAL A 933 -35.31 -54.46 -31.67
N SER A 934 -35.49 -54.86 -30.41
CA SER A 934 -36.26 -54.10 -29.41
C SER A 934 -35.37 -53.13 -28.62
N ALA A 935 -34.22 -53.63 -28.17
CA ALA A 935 -33.18 -52.85 -27.50
C ALA A 935 -31.80 -53.30 -27.96
N ALA A 936 -30.84 -52.38 -27.87
CA ALA A 936 -29.46 -52.60 -28.30
C ALA A 936 -28.49 -51.78 -27.44
N ALA A 937 -27.29 -52.31 -27.25
CA ALA A 937 -26.18 -51.63 -26.61
C ALA A 937 -24.86 -51.97 -27.30
N LEU A 938 -23.85 -51.15 -27.02
CA LEU A 938 -22.49 -51.25 -27.54
C LEU A 938 -21.53 -51.39 -26.38
N HIS A 939 -20.65 -52.38 -26.45
CA HIS A 939 -19.51 -52.53 -25.56
C HIS A 939 -18.29 -51.81 -26.12
N SER A 940 -17.40 -51.30 -25.27
CA SER A 940 -16.19 -50.55 -25.67
C SER A 940 -15.15 -51.37 -26.45
N SER A 941 -15.33 -52.69 -26.53
CA SER A 941 -14.61 -53.54 -27.51
C SER A 941 -15.16 -53.41 -28.96
N GLY A 942 -16.08 -52.49 -29.23
CA GLY A 942 -16.81 -52.35 -30.49
C GLY A 942 -17.94 -53.37 -30.70
N ARG A 943 -18.22 -54.26 -29.74
CA ARG A 943 -19.23 -55.32 -29.91
C ARG A 943 -20.63 -54.78 -29.71
N VAL A 944 -21.54 -55.07 -30.64
CA VAL A 944 -22.96 -54.73 -30.53
C VAL A 944 -23.75 -55.93 -30.02
N VAL A 945 -24.61 -55.70 -29.02
CA VAL A 945 -25.53 -56.68 -28.46
C VAL A 945 -26.96 -56.16 -28.60
N THR A 946 -27.89 -57.03 -28.97
CA THR A 946 -29.30 -56.72 -29.20
C THR A 946 -30.20 -57.72 -28.48
N VAL A 947 -31.45 -57.34 -28.23
CA VAL A 947 -32.49 -58.27 -27.79
C VAL A 947 -33.77 -58.05 -28.60
N HIS A 948 -34.47 -59.15 -28.88
CA HIS A 948 -35.79 -59.16 -29.50
C HIS A 948 -36.84 -59.64 -28.50
N THR A 949 -37.80 -58.78 -28.15
CA THR A 949 -38.81 -59.02 -27.11
C THR A 949 -39.63 -60.27 -27.39
N ASP A 950 -40.26 -60.34 -28.57
CA ASP A 950 -41.25 -61.38 -28.88
C ASP A 950 -40.68 -62.79 -28.95
N SER A 951 -39.39 -62.93 -29.29
CA SER A 951 -38.72 -64.24 -29.37
C SER A 951 -37.75 -64.52 -28.22
N GLY A 952 -37.59 -63.60 -27.26
CA GLY A 952 -36.61 -63.73 -26.17
C GLY A 952 -35.17 -63.99 -26.63
N ARG A 953 -34.79 -63.56 -27.85
CA ARG A 953 -33.47 -63.86 -28.45
C ARG A 953 -32.50 -62.74 -28.15
N VAL A 954 -31.27 -63.09 -27.79
CA VAL A 954 -30.14 -62.17 -27.65
C VAL A 954 -29.27 -62.29 -28.89
N GLY A 955 -29.09 -61.21 -29.63
CA GLY A 955 -28.19 -61.15 -30.78
C GLY A 955 -26.84 -60.54 -30.39
N SER A 956 -25.72 -61.08 -30.87
CA SER A 956 -24.38 -60.55 -30.63
C SER A 956 -23.54 -60.53 -31.90
N LEU A 957 -22.80 -59.43 -32.11
CA LEU A 957 -22.00 -59.20 -33.31
C LEU A 957 -20.81 -58.29 -33.01
N GLN A 958 -19.61 -58.72 -33.41
CA GLN A 958 -18.46 -57.84 -33.56
C GLN A 958 -18.48 -57.28 -34.99
N PRO A 959 -18.66 -55.96 -35.21
CA PRO A 959 -18.66 -55.37 -36.54
C PRO A 959 -17.25 -55.45 -37.15
N VAL A 960 -17.15 -55.97 -38.37
CA VAL A 960 -15.90 -56.08 -39.13
C VAL A 960 -16.19 -55.83 -40.60
N ALA A 961 -15.45 -54.91 -41.22
CA ALA A 961 -15.46 -54.80 -42.68
C ALA A 961 -14.72 -56.00 -43.27
N ILE A 962 -15.46 -57.00 -43.74
CA ILE A 962 -14.88 -58.10 -44.53
C ILE A 962 -14.45 -57.50 -45.88
N PRO A 963 -13.15 -57.53 -46.25
CA PRO A 963 -12.73 -57.07 -47.56
C PRO A 963 -13.40 -57.93 -48.63
N ALA A 964 -13.95 -57.29 -49.67
CA ALA A 964 -14.43 -58.05 -50.81
C ALA A 964 -13.28 -58.84 -51.44
N ALA A 965 -13.52 -60.12 -51.74
CA ALA A 965 -12.65 -60.84 -52.68
C ALA A 965 -12.61 -60.04 -54.00
N ALA A 966 -11.42 -59.88 -54.58
CA ALA A 966 -11.12 -58.87 -55.59
C ALA A 966 -12.24 -58.62 -56.62
N GLY A 967 -12.96 -57.50 -56.47
CA GLY A 967 -14.03 -57.05 -57.38
C GLY A 967 -15.47 -57.46 -57.02
N GLY A 968 -15.69 -58.22 -55.95
CA GLY A 968 -17.04 -58.55 -55.45
C GLY A 968 -17.67 -57.45 -54.56
N PRO A 969 -18.97 -57.57 -54.21
CA PRO A 969 -19.57 -56.78 -53.15
C PRO A 969 -19.01 -57.19 -51.77
N GLN A 970 -18.92 -56.24 -50.83
CA GLN A 970 -18.63 -56.59 -49.43
C GLN A 970 -19.83 -57.31 -48.81
N THR A 971 -19.60 -58.49 -48.24
CA THR A 971 -20.63 -59.23 -47.50
C THR A 971 -20.49 -58.91 -46.00
N PRO A 972 -21.50 -58.31 -45.34
CA PRO A 972 -21.45 -58.03 -43.90
C PRO A 972 -21.49 -59.33 -43.07
N GLN A 973 -20.85 -59.32 -41.90
CA GLN A 973 -20.95 -60.43 -40.95
C GLN A 973 -22.36 -60.51 -40.34
N LEU A 974 -22.94 -61.70 -40.31
CA LEU A 974 -24.23 -61.95 -39.66
C LEU A 974 -24.08 -62.11 -38.13
N ALA A 975 -25.03 -61.56 -37.38
CA ALA A 975 -25.10 -61.72 -35.92
C ALA A 975 -25.39 -63.18 -35.50
N ALA A 976 -24.76 -63.61 -34.41
CA ALA A 976 -25.10 -64.85 -33.72
C ALA A 976 -26.27 -64.61 -32.76
N TYR A 977 -27.15 -65.60 -32.57
CA TYR A 977 -28.29 -65.51 -31.66
C TYR A 977 -28.28 -66.60 -30.61
N THR A 978 -28.46 -66.22 -29.35
CA THR A 978 -28.65 -67.11 -28.19
C THR A 978 -29.98 -66.82 -27.49
N ALA A 979 -30.16 -67.38 -26.29
CA ALA A 979 -31.39 -67.33 -25.49
C ALA A 979 -32.63 -67.83 -26.26
N GLY A 980 -33.82 -67.57 -25.72
CA GLY A 980 -35.11 -67.95 -26.26
C GLY A 980 -36.23 -67.65 -25.25
N PRO A 981 -37.50 -67.87 -25.62
CA PRO A 981 -38.62 -67.56 -24.74
C PRO A 981 -38.68 -68.53 -23.54
N GLY A 982 -38.75 -68.02 -22.32
CA GLY A 982 -38.94 -68.82 -21.11
C GLY A 982 -38.44 -68.17 -19.81
N THR A 983 -38.46 -68.93 -18.72
CA THR A 983 -38.11 -68.47 -17.35
C THR A 983 -36.94 -69.24 -16.71
N GLN A 984 -36.34 -70.18 -17.44
CA GLN A 984 -35.14 -70.90 -16.97
C GLN A 984 -33.89 -70.06 -17.18
N ILE A 985 -32.78 -70.39 -16.49
CA ILE A 985 -31.49 -69.71 -16.64
C ILE A 985 -31.07 -69.70 -18.12
N GLY A 986 -30.85 -68.51 -18.68
CA GLY A 986 -30.51 -68.32 -20.10
C GLY A 986 -31.68 -68.18 -21.06
N LEU A 987 -32.93 -68.27 -20.58
CA LEU A 987 -34.13 -67.90 -21.32
C LEU A 987 -34.66 -66.55 -20.82
N LEU A 988 -35.45 -65.87 -21.66
CA LEU A 988 -36.02 -64.55 -21.41
C LEU A 988 -37.52 -64.57 -21.62
N SER A 989 -38.26 -63.93 -20.73
CA SER A 989 -39.73 -63.90 -20.70
C SER A 989 -40.33 -62.63 -21.30
N SER A 990 -39.66 -61.50 -21.10
CA SER A 990 -40.19 -60.15 -21.40
C SER A 990 -39.10 -59.07 -21.52
N PRO A 991 -38.03 -59.30 -22.32
CA PRO A 991 -36.91 -58.37 -22.34
C PRO A 991 -37.27 -57.07 -23.07
N VAL A 992 -37.08 -55.92 -22.41
CA VAL A 992 -37.45 -54.59 -22.95
C VAL A 992 -36.28 -53.62 -23.11
N ALA A 993 -35.24 -53.74 -22.29
CA ALA A 993 -34.05 -52.90 -22.32
C ALA A 993 -32.80 -53.72 -21.99
N LEU A 994 -31.62 -53.26 -22.44
CA LEU A 994 -30.35 -53.89 -22.10
C LEU A 994 -29.21 -52.86 -22.01
N ALA A 995 -28.24 -53.10 -21.15
CA ALA A 995 -26.98 -52.37 -21.10
C ALA A 995 -25.80 -53.34 -20.95
N VAL A 996 -24.57 -52.86 -21.14
CA VAL A 996 -23.36 -53.67 -20.99
C VAL A 996 -22.40 -52.97 -20.03
N THR A 997 -21.86 -53.72 -19.07
CA THR A 997 -20.85 -53.25 -18.12
C THR A 997 -19.45 -53.24 -18.77
N ASN A 998 -18.51 -52.46 -18.24
CA ASN A 998 -17.15 -52.36 -18.81
C ASN A 998 -16.36 -53.68 -18.80
N PRO A 999 -16.59 -54.63 -17.86
CA PRO A 999 -16.06 -56.00 -17.94
C PRO A 999 -16.73 -56.91 -18.98
N GLY A 1000 -17.76 -56.45 -19.70
CA GLY A 1000 -18.48 -57.24 -20.71
C GLY A 1000 -19.62 -58.12 -20.16
N THR A 1001 -20.29 -57.71 -19.08
CA THR A 1001 -21.56 -58.33 -18.65
C THR A 1001 -22.74 -57.60 -19.29
N VAL A 1002 -23.55 -58.33 -20.04
CA VAL A 1002 -24.82 -57.85 -20.62
C VAL A 1002 -25.91 -58.01 -19.57
N LEU A 1003 -26.55 -56.91 -19.21
CA LEU A 1003 -27.68 -56.86 -18.28
C LEU A 1003 -28.96 -56.62 -19.07
N ILE A 1004 -29.97 -57.47 -18.90
CA ILE A 1004 -31.24 -57.41 -19.62
C ILE A 1004 -32.38 -57.22 -18.62
N LEU A 1005 -33.20 -56.19 -18.83
CA LEU A 1005 -34.40 -55.91 -18.03
C LEU A 1005 -35.59 -56.70 -18.58
N GLU A 1006 -36.17 -57.56 -17.75
CA GLU A 1006 -37.40 -58.29 -18.04
C GLU A 1006 -38.59 -57.65 -17.32
N ALA A 1007 -39.41 -56.89 -18.06
CA ALA A 1007 -40.44 -56.03 -17.47
C ALA A 1007 -41.54 -56.82 -16.75
N ALA A 1008 -42.05 -57.89 -17.38
CA ALA A 1008 -43.08 -58.75 -16.77
C ALA A 1008 -42.48 -59.81 -15.83
N GLY A 1009 -41.21 -60.16 -16.02
CA GLY A 1009 -40.45 -61.01 -15.11
C GLY A 1009 -40.04 -60.31 -13.80
N LEU A 1010 -40.11 -58.97 -13.76
CA LEU A 1010 -39.68 -58.13 -12.65
C LEU A 1010 -38.25 -58.49 -12.18
N GLN A 1011 -37.33 -58.68 -13.13
CA GLN A 1011 -35.95 -59.03 -12.86
C GLN A 1011 -34.96 -58.41 -13.85
N LEU A 1012 -33.70 -58.29 -13.44
CA LEU A 1012 -32.57 -58.24 -14.36
C LEU A 1012 -31.99 -59.64 -14.55
N SER A 1013 -31.61 -59.97 -15.79
CA SER A 1013 -30.91 -61.21 -16.15
C SER A 1013 -29.52 -60.89 -16.72
N ALA A 1014 -28.49 -61.62 -16.28
CA ALA A 1014 -27.10 -61.36 -16.64
C ALA A 1014 -26.52 -62.40 -17.62
N PHE A 1015 -25.85 -61.91 -18.67
CA PHE A 1015 -25.20 -62.71 -19.71
C PHE A 1015 -23.77 -62.19 -19.99
N ASP A 1016 -22.93 -63.01 -20.64
CA ASP A 1016 -21.66 -62.55 -21.24
C ASP A 1016 -21.89 -61.91 -22.62
N LEU A 1017 -20.83 -61.32 -23.18
CA LEU A 1017 -20.82 -60.76 -24.55
C LEU A 1017 -21.10 -61.78 -25.68
N ASN A 1018 -21.12 -63.08 -25.39
CA ASN A 1018 -21.47 -64.14 -26.35
C ASN A 1018 -22.93 -64.60 -26.18
N GLY A 1019 -23.65 -64.07 -25.18
CA GLY A 1019 -25.02 -64.42 -24.88
C GLY A 1019 -25.18 -65.72 -24.05
N ASN A 1020 -24.16 -66.12 -23.29
CA ASN A 1020 -24.25 -67.17 -22.27
C ASN A 1020 -24.69 -66.56 -20.93
N PRO A 1021 -25.61 -67.18 -20.15
CA PRO A 1021 -25.98 -66.66 -18.84
C PRO A 1021 -24.82 -66.75 -17.84
N VAL A 1022 -24.64 -65.74 -16.98
CA VAL A 1022 -23.53 -65.67 -16.00
C VAL A 1022 -24.01 -65.35 -14.57
N PRO A 1023 -23.40 -65.95 -13.53
CA PRO A 1023 -23.73 -65.63 -12.15
C PRO A 1023 -23.04 -64.31 -11.75
N TYR A 1024 -23.79 -63.21 -11.75
CA TYR A 1024 -23.27 -61.85 -11.61
C TYR A 1024 -23.67 -61.18 -10.28
N PHE A 1025 -24.92 -61.34 -9.85
CA PHE A 1025 -25.49 -60.57 -8.75
C PHE A 1025 -25.17 -61.18 -7.37
N GLY A 1026 -24.98 -60.34 -6.36
CA GLY A 1026 -24.61 -60.76 -5.00
C GLY A 1026 -23.10 -60.99 -4.81
N LYS A 1027 -22.75 -61.69 -3.73
CA LYS A 1027 -21.35 -61.90 -3.31
C LYS A 1027 -20.84 -63.27 -3.75
N ASP A 1028 -19.53 -63.34 -4.00
CA ASP A 1028 -18.81 -64.60 -4.21
C ASP A 1028 -18.84 -65.44 -2.90
N PRO A 1029 -19.17 -66.74 -2.91
CA PRO A 1029 -19.44 -67.60 -4.07
C PRO A 1029 -20.92 -67.70 -4.47
N ASP A 1030 -21.85 -67.15 -3.69
CA ASP A 1030 -23.30 -67.32 -3.84
C ASP A 1030 -23.97 -66.54 -4.99
N ARG A 1031 -23.20 -66.12 -6.01
CA ARG A 1031 -23.69 -65.24 -7.08
C ARG A 1031 -24.89 -65.82 -7.85
N LYS A 1032 -25.83 -64.95 -8.22
CA LYS A 1032 -27.08 -65.27 -8.91
C LYS A 1032 -27.07 -64.78 -10.36
N TYR A 1033 -27.78 -65.50 -11.22
CA TYR A 1033 -27.97 -65.14 -12.64
C TYR A 1033 -28.97 -63.99 -12.84
N THR A 1034 -29.85 -63.78 -11.86
CA THR A 1034 -30.88 -62.74 -11.91
C THR A 1034 -30.92 -61.91 -10.61
N LEU A 1035 -31.40 -60.67 -10.73
CA LEU A 1035 -31.69 -59.76 -9.62
C LEU A 1035 -33.18 -59.44 -9.64
N ALA A 1036 -33.90 -59.80 -8.57
CA ALA A 1036 -35.32 -59.49 -8.43
C ALA A 1036 -35.54 -57.98 -8.22
N LEU A 1037 -36.56 -57.44 -8.88
CA LEU A 1037 -36.93 -56.02 -8.84
C LEU A 1037 -38.18 -55.76 -7.99
N THR A 1038 -38.49 -54.49 -7.75
CA THR A 1038 -39.59 -54.09 -6.86
C THR A 1038 -40.93 -54.23 -7.59
N ALA A 1039 -41.83 -55.06 -7.06
CA ALA A 1039 -43.18 -55.22 -7.58
C ALA A 1039 -44.02 -53.94 -7.47
N GLY A 1040 -45.05 -53.81 -8.33
CA GLY A 1040 -45.92 -52.62 -8.36
C GLY A 1040 -45.33 -51.42 -9.11
N ARG A 1041 -44.33 -51.65 -9.96
CA ARG A 1041 -43.72 -50.65 -10.84
C ARG A 1041 -43.70 -51.10 -12.29
N THR A 1042 -43.77 -50.13 -13.18
CA THR A 1042 -43.43 -50.30 -14.60
C THR A 1042 -41.99 -49.87 -14.79
N TYR A 1043 -41.11 -50.81 -15.14
CA TYR A 1043 -39.72 -50.52 -15.47
C TYR A 1043 -39.61 -50.10 -16.95
N LEU A 1044 -38.91 -49.01 -17.20
CA LEU A 1044 -38.84 -48.35 -18.51
C LEU A 1044 -37.50 -48.60 -19.21
N ASP A 1045 -36.40 -48.42 -18.49
CA ASP A 1045 -35.06 -48.45 -19.08
C ASP A 1045 -33.98 -48.78 -18.04
N LEU A 1046 -32.80 -49.17 -18.52
CA LEU A 1046 -31.63 -49.44 -17.68
C LEU A 1046 -30.34 -48.91 -18.31
N ALA A 1047 -29.43 -48.43 -17.48
CA ALA A 1047 -28.12 -47.93 -17.90
C ALA A 1047 -27.03 -48.29 -16.89
N VAL A 1048 -25.76 -48.16 -17.30
CA VAL A 1048 -24.60 -48.48 -16.46
C VAL A 1048 -23.58 -47.34 -16.55
N ASP A 1049 -23.01 -46.93 -15.41
CA ASP A 1049 -21.99 -45.88 -15.37
C ASP A 1049 -20.54 -46.37 -15.53
N GLY A 1050 -19.60 -45.44 -15.55
CA GLY A 1050 -18.15 -45.69 -15.62
C GLY A 1050 -17.56 -46.58 -14.51
N THR A 1051 -18.31 -46.80 -13.43
CA THR A 1051 -17.97 -47.64 -12.28
C THR A 1051 -18.83 -48.90 -12.19
N ASN A 1052 -19.48 -49.29 -13.29
CA ASN A 1052 -20.38 -50.42 -13.41
C ASN A 1052 -21.64 -50.37 -12.51
N GLN A 1053 -21.99 -49.20 -11.94
CA GLN A 1053 -23.21 -49.08 -11.14
C GLN A 1053 -24.44 -49.12 -12.06
N ILE A 1054 -25.49 -49.81 -11.63
CA ILE A 1054 -26.67 -50.12 -12.45
C ILE A 1054 -27.77 -49.12 -12.12
N TYR A 1055 -28.24 -48.39 -13.12
CA TYR A 1055 -29.29 -47.37 -13.02
C TYR A 1055 -30.56 -47.95 -13.60
N LEU A 1056 -31.65 -47.91 -12.84
CA LEU A 1056 -32.95 -48.42 -13.25
C LEU A 1056 -34.02 -47.33 -13.19
N LEU A 1057 -34.62 -47.07 -14.34
CA LEU A 1057 -35.73 -46.14 -14.49
C LEU A 1057 -37.06 -46.87 -14.41
N SER A 1058 -37.97 -46.37 -13.58
CA SER A 1058 -39.31 -46.92 -13.42
C SER A 1058 -40.33 -45.84 -13.11
N HIS A 1059 -41.62 -46.16 -13.23
CA HIS A 1059 -42.68 -45.38 -12.61
C HIS A 1059 -43.65 -46.26 -11.80
N ALA A 1060 -44.30 -45.65 -10.83
CA ALA A 1060 -45.47 -46.21 -10.15
C ALA A 1060 -46.76 -45.84 -10.90
N GLY A 1061 -47.86 -46.52 -10.57
CA GLY A 1061 -49.19 -46.20 -11.11
C GLY A 1061 -49.25 -46.21 -12.64
N ASP A 1062 -49.98 -45.25 -13.21
CA ASP A 1062 -50.02 -45.00 -14.66
C ASP A 1062 -48.92 -44.04 -15.14
N GLY A 1063 -48.08 -43.52 -14.23
CA GLY A 1063 -47.02 -42.58 -14.56
C GLY A 1063 -47.55 -41.21 -15.00
N SER A 1064 -48.76 -40.84 -14.59
CA SER A 1064 -49.37 -39.57 -15.00
C SER A 1064 -48.69 -38.34 -14.39
N HIS A 1065 -48.04 -38.46 -13.23
CA HIS A 1065 -47.39 -37.38 -12.51
C HIS A 1065 -45.84 -37.48 -12.52
N PRO A 1066 -45.08 -36.36 -12.56
CA PRO A 1066 -43.61 -36.40 -12.54
C PRO A 1066 -43.01 -37.08 -11.30
N GLU A 1067 -43.69 -36.99 -10.16
CA GLU A 1067 -43.36 -37.67 -8.90
C GLU A 1067 -43.54 -39.18 -8.93
N ASP A 1068 -44.29 -39.74 -9.89
CA ASP A 1068 -44.43 -41.19 -10.06
C ASP A 1068 -43.16 -41.85 -10.60
N TYR A 1069 -42.24 -41.07 -11.18
CA TYR A 1069 -41.01 -41.56 -11.81
C TYR A 1069 -39.87 -41.66 -10.80
N TYR A 1070 -39.32 -42.87 -10.68
CA TYR A 1070 -38.24 -43.21 -9.76
C TYR A 1070 -37.03 -43.75 -10.50
N LEU A 1071 -35.86 -43.24 -10.12
CA LEU A 1071 -34.57 -43.81 -10.45
C LEU A 1071 -34.00 -44.52 -9.21
N ASP A 1072 -33.70 -45.81 -9.37
CA ASP A 1072 -32.89 -46.59 -8.42
C ASP A 1072 -31.47 -46.76 -8.98
N VAL A 1073 -30.48 -46.78 -8.10
CA VAL A 1073 -29.09 -47.09 -8.45
C VAL A 1073 -28.58 -48.21 -7.55
N TYR A 1074 -27.97 -49.22 -8.15
CA TYR A 1074 -27.39 -50.38 -7.48
C TYR A 1074 -25.87 -50.44 -7.69
N THR A 1075 -25.16 -51.17 -6.82
CA THR A 1075 -23.77 -51.58 -7.08
C THR A 1075 -23.69 -52.43 -8.34
N GLU A 1076 -22.46 -52.65 -8.83
CA GLU A 1076 -22.21 -53.59 -9.93
C GLU A 1076 -22.80 -54.98 -9.67
N THR A 1077 -22.85 -55.45 -8.42
CA THR A 1077 -23.43 -56.74 -8.04
C THR A 1077 -24.91 -56.68 -7.62
N GLY A 1078 -25.60 -55.54 -7.75
CA GLY A 1078 -27.04 -55.43 -7.47
C GLY A 1078 -27.43 -55.13 -6.02
N ASP A 1079 -26.51 -54.70 -5.14
CA ASP A 1079 -26.87 -54.17 -3.82
C ASP A 1079 -27.39 -52.72 -3.97
N PRO A 1080 -28.49 -52.30 -3.30
CA PRO A 1080 -29.05 -50.95 -3.49
C PRO A 1080 -28.14 -49.83 -2.93
N LEU A 1081 -27.83 -48.83 -3.74
CA LEU A 1081 -27.06 -47.63 -3.37
C LEU A 1081 -27.93 -46.39 -3.22
N VAL A 1082 -28.82 -46.15 -4.18
CA VAL A 1082 -29.82 -45.08 -4.19
C VAL A 1082 -31.16 -45.76 -4.46
N THR A 1083 -32.19 -45.40 -3.71
CA THR A 1083 -33.55 -45.92 -3.95
C THR A 1083 -34.55 -44.77 -3.95
N ASN A 1084 -35.51 -44.83 -4.85
CA ASN A 1084 -36.61 -43.88 -4.99
C ASN A 1084 -36.18 -42.43 -5.25
N SER A 1085 -35.14 -42.19 -6.05
CA SER A 1085 -34.82 -40.83 -6.50
C SER A 1085 -35.89 -40.35 -7.48
N SER A 1086 -36.85 -39.54 -6.99
CA SER A 1086 -38.00 -39.09 -7.77
C SER A 1086 -37.71 -37.93 -8.72
N GLY A 1087 -38.60 -37.71 -9.69
CA GLY A 1087 -38.55 -36.55 -10.60
C GLY A 1087 -37.71 -36.74 -11.86
N VAL A 1088 -37.38 -37.97 -12.22
CA VAL A 1088 -36.71 -38.34 -13.48
C VAL A 1088 -37.77 -38.73 -14.52
N ASN A 1089 -38.70 -37.82 -14.79
CA ASN A 1089 -39.84 -38.03 -15.71
C ASN A 1089 -39.41 -38.00 -17.18
N VAL A 1090 -38.91 -39.15 -17.65
CA VAL A 1090 -38.43 -39.43 -19.02
C VAL A 1090 -38.76 -40.88 -19.40
N PRO A 1091 -38.69 -41.28 -20.69
CA PRO A 1091 -38.86 -42.68 -21.10
C PRO A 1091 -37.56 -43.47 -21.11
N HIS A 1092 -36.43 -42.82 -21.43
CA HIS A 1092 -35.14 -43.46 -21.65
C HIS A 1092 -33.98 -42.65 -21.05
N ILE A 1093 -32.93 -43.33 -20.60
CA ILE A 1093 -31.76 -42.72 -19.94
C ILE A 1093 -30.43 -43.20 -20.53
N ALA A 1094 -29.49 -42.27 -20.66
CA ALA A 1094 -28.08 -42.59 -20.90
C ALA A 1094 -27.24 -41.99 -19.78
N VAL A 1095 -26.37 -42.78 -19.16
CA VAL A 1095 -25.52 -42.35 -18.03
C VAL A 1095 -24.10 -42.18 -18.51
N ASP A 1096 -23.49 -41.03 -18.21
CA ASP A 1096 -22.10 -40.75 -18.57
C ASP A 1096 -21.11 -41.38 -17.57
N TYR A 1097 -19.81 -41.40 -17.92
CA TYR A 1097 -18.75 -41.94 -17.05
C TYR A 1097 -18.72 -41.28 -15.65
N TRP A 1098 -19.22 -40.04 -15.55
CA TRP A 1098 -19.18 -39.17 -14.39
C TRP A 1098 -20.52 -39.09 -13.63
N ARG A 1099 -21.42 -40.07 -13.85
CA ARG A 1099 -22.72 -40.25 -13.19
C ARG A 1099 -23.77 -39.18 -13.49
N SER A 1100 -23.62 -38.43 -14.57
CA SER A 1100 -24.65 -37.50 -15.05
C SER A 1100 -25.53 -38.20 -16.08
N ILE A 1101 -26.85 -37.98 -15.97
CA ILE A 1101 -27.85 -38.65 -16.82
C ILE A 1101 -28.27 -37.70 -17.93
N TYR A 1102 -28.32 -38.18 -19.17
CA TYR A 1102 -28.88 -37.50 -20.33
C TYR A 1102 -30.11 -38.25 -20.81
N ALA A 1103 -31.21 -37.52 -21.03
CA ALA A 1103 -32.48 -38.10 -21.44
C ALA A 1103 -33.32 -37.13 -22.28
N ALA A 1104 -33.90 -37.63 -23.36
CA ALA A 1104 -34.90 -36.90 -24.15
C ALA A 1104 -36.26 -36.97 -23.44
N ASN A 1105 -37.02 -35.88 -23.48
CA ASN A 1105 -38.21 -35.69 -22.65
C ASN A 1105 -39.51 -35.87 -23.44
N TYR A 1106 -40.60 -36.20 -22.73
CA TYR A 1106 -41.96 -36.25 -23.29
C TYR A 1106 -42.46 -34.89 -23.82
N ASP A 1107 -41.82 -33.79 -23.43
CA ASP A 1107 -42.09 -32.43 -23.93
C ASP A 1107 -41.15 -32.03 -25.08
N PRO A 1108 -41.68 -31.36 -26.12
CA PRO A 1108 -40.88 -30.83 -27.22
C PRO A 1108 -39.89 -29.75 -26.76
N LEU A 1109 -38.82 -29.55 -27.55
CA LEU A 1109 -37.91 -28.41 -27.41
C LEU A 1109 -38.70 -27.13 -27.65
N THR A 1110 -38.50 -26.12 -26.79
CA THR A 1110 -39.27 -24.86 -26.81
C THR A 1110 -38.37 -23.65 -27.03
N ASP A 1111 -38.96 -22.54 -27.49
CA ASP A 1111 -38.30 -21.23 -27.40
C ASP A 1111 -38.19 -20.81 -25.92
N LEU A 1112 -37.00 -20.46 -25.48
CA LEU A 1112 -36.66 -20.18 -24.08
C LEU A 1112 -37.57 -19.10 -23.47
N GLY A 1113 -38.13 -19.39 -22.29
CA GLY A 1113 -39.09 -18.51 -21.61
C GLY A 1113 -40.52 -18.59 -22.16
N THR A 1114 -40.81 -19.52 -23.07
CA THR A 1114 -42.15 -19.78 -23.60
C THR A 1114 -42.51 -21.27 -23.49
N THR A 1115 -43.78 -21.61 -23.77
CA THR A 1115 -44.25 -22.99 -23.93
C THR A 1115 -44.44 -23.38 -25.39
N LYS A 1116 -43.95 -22.57 -26.35
CA LYS A 1116 -44.12 -22.81 -27.79
C LYS A 1116 -43.03 -23.75 -28.29
N PRO A 1117 -43.38 -24.89 -28.94
CA PRO A 1117 -42.40 -25.75 -29.57
C PRO A 1117 -41.57 -24.98 -30.60
N HIS A 1118 -40.26 -25.21 -30.59
CA HIS A 1118 -39.36 -24.78 -31.65
C HIS A 1118 -39.37 -25.85 -32.76
N ILE A 1119 -39.23 -25.41 -34.01
CA ILE A 1119 -39.08 -26.28 -35.18
C ILE A 1119 -37.81 -25.84 -35.89
N ASP A 1120 -36.82 -26.73 -35.95
CA ASP A 1120 -35.58 -26.48 -36.69
C ASP A 1120 -35.93 -26.33 -38.19
N PRO A 1121 -35.59 -25.19 -38.84
CA PRO A 1121 -35.86 -24.99 -40.26
C PRO A 1121 -35.20 -26.04 -41.18
N THR A 1122 -34.13 -26.69 -40.72
CA THR A 1122 -33.42 -27.74 -41.48
C THR A 1122 -34.06 -29.11 -41.31
N LEU A 1123 -34.69 -29.40 -40.16
CA LEU A 1123 -35.31 -30.70 -39.88
C LEU A 1123 -36.81 -30.72 -40.26
N GLY A 1124 -37.48 -29.57 -40.22
CA GLY A 1124 -38.89 -29.42 -40.61
C GLY A 1124 -39.91 -30.03 -39.64
N VAL A 1125 -39.47 -30.81 -38.65
CA VAL A 1125 -40.30 -31.38 -37.58
C VAL A 1125 -39.91 -30.88 -36.20
N THR A 1126 -40.85 -30.96 -35.26
CA THR A 1126 -40.57 -30.73 -33.83
C THR A 1126 -39.65 -31.84 -33.31
N GLU A 1127 -38.74 -31.51 -32.39
CA GLU A 1127 -37.87 -32.45 -31.69
C GLU A 1127 -38.15 -32.44 -30.17
N PRO A 1128 -37.88 -33.53 -29.43
CA PRO A 1128 -37.99 -33.52 -27.97
C PRO A 1128 -36.90 -32.64 -27.36
N SER A 1129 -37.22 -32.01 -26.23
CA SER A 1129 -36.16 -31.37 -25.42
C SER A 1129 -35.24 -32.46 -24.84
N LEU A 1130 -33.95 -32.16 -24.68
CA LEU A 1130 -32.96 -33.03 -24.05
C LEU A 1130 -32.59 -32.47 -22.69
N SER A 1131 -32.59 -33.29 -21.64
CA SER A 1131 -32.28 -32.87 -20.27
C SER A 1131 -31.06 -33.57 -19.71
N ARG A 1132 -30.32 -32.85 -18.86
CA ARG A 1132 -29.26 -33.37 -18.00
C ARG A 1132 -29.74 -33.43 -16.55
N PHE A 1133 -29.43 -34.53 -15.86
CA PHE A 1133 -29.63 -34.69 -14.42
C PHE A 1133 -28.29 -34.97 -13.74
N ASP A 1134 -27.95 -34.17 -12.72
CA ASP A 1134 -26.74 -34.34 -11.94
C ASP A 1134 -27.10 -34.99 -10.58
N PRO A 1135 -26.24 -35.87 -10.02
CA PRO A 1135 -26.41 -36.39 -8.67
C PRO A 1135 -26.19 -35.29 -7.63
N THR A 1136 -27.11 -35.15 -6.69
CA THR A 1136 -27.03 -34.14 -5.62
C THR A 1136 -27.28 -34.77 -4.25
N LEU A 1137 -26.50 -34.35 -3.25
CA LEU A 1137 -26.84 -34.61 -1.86
C LEU A 1137 -27.87 -33.56 -1.39
N PRO A 1138 -28.98 -33.94 -0.74
CA PRO A 1138 -29.91 -33.00 -0.13
C PRO A 1138 -29.17 -32.13 0.88
N THR A 1139 -29.13 -30.82 0.62
CA THR A 1139 -28.50 -29.88 1.53
C THR A 1139 -29.25 -29.87 2.85
N THR A 1140 -28.58 -30.32 3.91
CA THR A 1140 -28.96 -29.93 5.27
C THR A 1140 -28.95 -28.41 5.30
N ARG A 1141 -30.13 -27.80 5.50
CA ARG A 1141 -30.22 -26.37 5.80
C ARG A 1141 -29.55 -26.13 7.15
N LEU A 1142 -28.24 -25.92 7.15
CA LEU A 1142 -27.56 -25.30 8.27
C LEU A 1142 -28.25 -23.95 8.48
N ARG A 1143 -28.95 -23.81 9.61
CA ARG A 1143 -29.41 -22.50 10.07
C ARG A 1143 -28.19 -21.58 10.08
N PRO A 1144 -28.28 -20.35 9.54
CA PRO A 1144 -27.19 -19.40 9.73
C PRO A 1144 -26.93 -19.27 11.25
N PRO A 1145 -25.67 -19.26 11.70
CA PRO A 1145 -25.37 -19.08 13.11
C PRO A 1145 -26.00 -17.77 13.57
N ARG A 1146 -26.77 -17.82 14.67
CA ARG A 1146 -27.21 -16.60 15.33
C ARG A 1146 -25.96 -15.92 15.88
N PHE A 1147 -25.52 -14.85 15.22
CA PHE A 1147 -24.69 -13.85 15.86
C PHE A 1147 -25.51 -13.20 16.98
N THR A 1148 -25.34 -13.69 18.20
CA THR A 1148 -25.53 -12.87 19.40
C THR A 1148 -24.34 -11.91 19.46
N GLY A 1149 -24.62 -10.61 19.61
CA GLY A 1149 -23.60 -9.57 19.71
C GLY A 1149 -22.91 -9.52 21.06
#